data_AF-A0A8H5YH09-F1
#
_entry.id   AF-A0A8H5YH09-F1
#
_cell.length_a   1.000
_cell.length_b   1.000
_cell.length_c   1.000
_cell.angle_alpha   90.00
_cell.angle_beta   90.00
_cell.angle_gamma   90.00
#
_symmetry.space_group_name_H-M   'P 1'
#
loop_
_entity.id
_entity.type
_entity.pdbx_description
1 polymer ?
#
loop_
_entity_poly.entity_id
_entity_poly.type
_entity_poly.pdbx_seq_one_letter_code
_entity_poly.pdbx_strand_id
1 'polypeptide(L)'
;MASPVASAALKARVRNPAMLKKLARPEDLMHHFPNGSYIGWSGFTAVGYPKKVPAAMADYVEQNNLQSKMKYSLFVGASAGSETENRWAALDMINRRSPHQVGKDIAKGINSGRINFFDKHLSMFPSDLVYGFYTKDRPNSNLDVTVVEATDILEDGSFVPGASVGATPELIQMADKIIIEVNTAIPSFKGLHDITFTDVPPHRTPYNITAVEDRIGSPSVKVDPSKVVAIVESDYWDATGPNADADESSRQIAGHLIEFFEHEVAQGRMPANLLPLQSGIGNVANAIVGGLNESKFKNLKVWTEVIQDTFLDLFDSGKLDYATATSIRFSPDGFKRFYDNWDAYADKILLRSQAVSNAPEIIKRLGVIGMNTPVEVDIFAHANSTCVSGTRMLNGLGGSADFLRNSKYSIMHTPSSRPSKTDPHGVSCIVPMVTHVDQTEHDLDVIVTEQGLADVRGLSPRERARVIINKCAHPKYQPILSHYFDKAESEGLKKGMGHEPHLLFNAFDLHKALAEEGSMLKVKPCRWALVSSLYGPGTFWSWLIIVASVFTSWTINPVTKRLDSITNDTIAALTLPVVAAADALYQLAKYDRPDRPRLLLSDSPEDIQLVAALEAPLAICEVYVVLAIFLHSAASRRYQWKRVGCVTLSTLLCFSPQLVIFFTYPDLPVSRSTFARPFLFNFVLALGFISGIMAIMTGVSIIRTVVVTVYRRAKHSSSEDQDSPKERRSGFEKWSNIFAAVLIASIISIVKYGFIGNTTAFAAGVLGYQTRMIRFMPKSNVSLTDLDQIVALAGGAFTLLFSIYDAAKGWRLSSSTRSGNHS
;
A
#
# COMPACT_ATOMS: atom_id res chain seq x y z
N MET A 1 16.26 -15.98 57.73
CA MET A 1 17.28 -16.43 56.76
C MET A 1 18.60 -15.76 57.12
N ALA A 2 19.74 -16.41 56.87
CA ALA A 2 21.04 -15.80 57.13
C ALA A 2 21.24 -14.56 56.24
N SER A 3 21.90 -13.52 56.75
CA SER A 3 22.24 -12.34 55.96
C SER A 3 23.12 -12.74 54.76
N PRO A 4 22.94 -12.13 53.58
CA PRO A 4 23.78 -12.43 52.43
C PRO A 4 25.25 -12.13 52.75
N VAL A 5 26.13 -12.99 52.24
CA VAL A 5 27.58 -12.85 52.40
C VAL A 5 28.17 -12.34 51.09
N ALA A 6 28.79 -11.16 51.13
CA ALA A 6 29.48 -10.59 49.97
C ALA A 6 30.63 -11.50 49.51
N SER A 7 30.65 -11.86 48.23
CA SER A 7 31.80 -12.57 47.65
C SER A 7 33.08 -11.73 47.70
N ALA A 8 34.23 -12.38 47.50
CA ALA A 8 35.50 -11.65 47.36
C ALA A 8 35.50 -10.71 46.15
N ALA A 9 34.88 -11.13 45.03
CA ALA A 9 34.74 -10.30 43.84
C ALA A 9 33.89 -9.07 44.12
N LEU A 10 32.73 -9.23 44.79
CA LEU A 10 31.86 -8.10 45.14
C LEU A 10 32.57 -7.09 46.04
N LYS A 11 33.33 -7.56 47.05
CA LYS A 11 34.12 -6.69 47.93
C LYS A 11 35.17 -5.88 47.16
N ALA A 12 35.71 -6.43 46.08
CA ALA A 12 36.65 -5.70 45.21
C ALA A 12 35.95 -4.66 44.32
N ARG A 13 34.69 -4.91 43.93
CA ARG A 13 33.86 -4.01 43.10
C ARG A 13 33.19 -2.89 43.89
N VAL A 14 32.79 -3.15 45.13
CA VAL A 14 32.08 -2.19 45.98
C VAL A 14 33.04 -1.53 46.95
N ARG A 15 33.61 -0.41 46.53
CA ARG A 15 34.67 0.30 47.28
C ARG A 15 34.13 1.19 48.38
N ASN A 16 32.84 1.56 48.32
CA ASN A 16 32.17 2.28 49.39
C ASN A 16 31.67 1.31 50.48
N PRO A 17 32.23 1.33 51.71
CA PRO A 17 31.85 0.38 52.75
C PRO A 17 30.41 0.56 53.26
N ALA A 18 29.85 1.76 53.17
CA ALA A 18 28.47 2.02 53.57
C ALA A 18 27.47 1.43 52.58
N MET A 19 27.76 1.45 51.28
CA MET A 19 26.97 0.77 50.25
C MET A 19 27.03 -0.74 50.41
N LEU A 20 28.20 -1.31 50.69
CA LEU A 20 28.35 -2.76 50.89
C LEU A 20 27.50 -3.31 52.04
N LYS A 21 27.25 -2.51 53.09
CA LYS A 21 26.35 -2.88 54.21
C LYS A 21 24.89 -3.03 53.78
N LYS A 22 24.51 -2.54 52.59
CA LYS A 22 23.16 -2.66 52.02
C LYS A 22 23.00 -3.90 51.14
N LEU A 23 23.91 -4.86 51.23
CA LEU A 23 23.81 -6.12 50.51
C LEU A 23 22.50 -6.83 50.88
N ALA A 24 21.72 -7.19 49.87
CA ALA A 24 20.45 -7.89 50.00
C ALA A 24 20.38 -9.04 48.99
N ARG A 25 19.48 -10.00 49.26
CA ARG A 25 19.13 -11.02 48.29
C ARG A 25 17.92 -10.55 47.48
N PRO A 26 17.85 -10.83 46.17
CA PRO A 26 16.74 -10.42 45.31
C PRO A 26 15.35 -10.75 45.89
N GLU A 27 15.19 -11.94 46.46
CA GLU A 27 13.91 -12.42 47.03
C GLU A 27 13.43 -11.58 48.23
N ASP A 28 14.34 -10.93 48.95
CA ASP A 28 14.00 -10.10 50.11
C ASP A 28 13.46 -8.71 49.70
N LEU A 29 13.54 -8.36 48.41
CA LEU A 29 13.25 -7.01 47.89
C LEU A 29 11.81 -6.82 47.37
N MET A 30 10.98 -7.87 47.33
CA MET A 30 9.62 -7.80 46.74
C MET A 30 8.75 -6.69 47.33
N HIS A 31 8.93 -6.38 48.61
CA HIS A 31 8.20 -5.32 49.31
C HIS A 31 8.49 -3.91 48.78
N HIS A 32 9.56 -3.71 48.01
CA HIS A 32 9.83 -2.45 47.31
C HIS A 32 9.00 -2.29 46.05
N PHE A 33 8.39 -3.36 45.52
CA PHE A 33 7.65 -3.37 44.26
C PHE A 33 6.15 -3.64 44.47
N PRO A 34 5.40 -2.75 45.13
CA PRO A 34 3.95 -2.89 45.21
C PRO A 34 3.31 -2.90 43.81
N ASN A 35 2.18 -3.58 43.66
CA ASN A 35 1.45 -3.64 42.39
C ASN A 35 1.14 -2.22 41.87
N GLY A 36 1.31 -1.99 40.56
CA GLY A 36 1.10 -0.69 39.94
C GLY A 36 2.31 0.26 39.97
N SER A 37 3.44 -0.18 40.51
CA SER A 37 4.66 0.63 40.58
C SER A 37 5.18 1.04 39.19
N TYR A 38 5.79 2.22 39.15
CA TYR A 38 6.58 2.74 38.05
C TYR A 38 8.03 2.36 38.28
N ILE A 39 8.57 1.53 37.40
CA ILE A 39 9.88 0.91 37.55
C ILE A 39 10.80 1.38 36.43
N GLY A 40 11.98 1.87 36.79
CA GLY A 40 13.07 2.15 35.86
C GLY A 40 14.07 1.01 35.81
N TRP A 41 14.48 0.57 34.63
CA TRP A 41 15.62 -0.34 34.45
C TRP A 41 16.72 0.32 33.62
N SER A 42 17.97 0.16 34.05
CA SER A 42 19.08 0.32 33.11
C SER A 42 18.95 -0.71 31.97
N GLY A 43 19.64 -0.46 30.87
CA GLY A 43 19.69 -1.41 29.77
C GLY A 43 19.39 -0.81 28.42
N PHE A 44 20.11 -1.33 27.44
CA PHE A 44 19.99 -0.94 26.06
C PHE A 44 20.37 -2.12 25.18
N THR A 45 19.50 -2.53 24.26
CA THR A 45 19.76 -3.61 23.31
C THR A 45 20.21 -4.94 23.91
N ALA A 46 19.58 -5.32 25.03
CA ALA A 46 19.89 -6.54 25.79
C ALA A 46 21.32 -6.62 26.34
N VAL A 47 21.88 -5.47 26.76
CA VAL A 47 23.09 -5.39 27.59
C VAL A 47 22.93 -4.33 28.68
N GLY A 48 23.63 -4.47 29.81
CA GLY A 48 23.61 -3.47 30.89
C GLY A 48 22.26 -3.34 31.64
N TYR A 49 21.37 -4.33 31.50
CA TYR A 49 20.07 -4.39 32.18
C TYR A 49 20.17 -5.25 33.46
N PRO A 50 19.35 -4.98 34.49
CA PRO A 50 19.30 -5.79 35.70
C PRO A 50 18.77 -7.20 35.38
N LYS A 51 19.30 -8.22 36.06
CA LYS A 51 19.06 -9.63 35.74
C LYS A 51 18.41 -10.36 36.90
N LYS A 52 19.03 -10.31 38.09
CA LYS A 52 18.63 -11.13 39.24
C LYS A 52 17.35 -10.63 39.91
N VAL A 53 17.18 -9.33 40.09
CA VAL A 53 15.98 -8.75 40.70
C VAL A 53 14.77 -8.96 39.79
N PRO A 54 14.83 -8.66 38.48
CA PRO A 54 13.73 -8.98 37.57
C PRO A 54 13.38 -10.47 37.52
N ALA A 55 14.39 -11.35 37.53
CA ALA A 55 14.17 -12.80 37.57
C ALA A 55 13.46 -13.24 38.87
N ALA A 56 13.93 -12.76 40.02
CA ALA A 56 13.31 -13.08 41.31
C ALA A 56 11.87 -12.56 41.42
N MET A 57 11.56 -11.40 40.83
CA MET A 57 10.19 -10.90 40.75
C MET A 57 9.30 -11.82 39.89
N ALA A 58 9.82 -12.32 38.76
CA ALA A 58 9.09 -13.27 37.92
C ALA A 58 8.86 -14.60 38.66
N ASP A 59 9.87 -15.12 39.34
CA ASP A 59 9.77 -16.33 40.16
C ASP A 59 8.73 -16.16 41.28
N TYR A 60 8.73 -15.00 41.95
CA TYR A 60 7.73 -14.69 42.98
C TYR A 60 6.30 -14.68 42.41
N VAL A 61 6.08 -14.08 41.24
CA VAL A 61 4.78 -14.07 40.57
C VAL A 61 4.33 -15.48 40.21
N GLU A 62 5.23 -16.32 39.70
CA GLU A 62 4.94 -17.71 39.34
C GLU A 62 4.60 -18.57 40.56
N GLN A 63 5.45 -18.56 41.58
CA GLN A 63 5.29 -19.37 42.79
C GLN A 63 4.02 -19.02 43.57
N ASN A 64 3.55 -17.78 43.48
CA ASN A 64 2.37 -17.30 44.21
C ASN A 64 1.11 -17.18 43.32
N ASN A 65 1.15 -17.62 42.05
CA ASN A 65 0.02 -17.55 41.11
C ASN A 65 -0.55 -16.12 40.95
N LEU A 66 0.34 -15.15 40.74
CA LEU A 66 0.04 -13.72 40.64
C LEU A 66 0.07 -13.17 39.20
N GLN A 67 0.12 -14.04 38.20
CA GLN A 67 0.06 -13.65 36.79
C GLN A 67 -1.19 -12.80 36.54
N SER A 68 -1.03 -11.74 35.75
CA SER A 68 -2.06 -10.71 35.50
C SER A 68 -2.52 -9.90 36.73
N LYS A 69 -2.11 -10.24 37.97
CA LYS A 69 -2.50 -9.53 39.21
C LYS A 69 -1.44 -8.51 39.65
N MET A 70 -0.17 -8.80 39.39
CA MET A 70 0.94 -7.86 39.62
C MET A 70 1.43 -7.29 38.30
N LYS A 71 1.12 -6.01 38.04
CA LYS A 71 1.51 -5.31 36.82
C LYS A 71 2.25 -4.00 37.12
N TYR A 72 3.21 -3.67 36.27
CA TYR A 72 4.09 -2.51 36.44
C TYR A 72 4.13 -1.62 35.19
N SER A 73 4.44 -0.34 35.39
CA SER A 73 4.83 0.56 34.30
C SER A 73 6.34 0.56 34.19
N LEU A 74 6.87 0.05 33.08
CA LEU A 74 8.30 -0.22 32.90
C LEU A 74 8.95 0.79 31.93
N PHE A 75 9.99 1.45 32.41
CA PHE A 75 10.79 2.44 31.71
C PHE A 75 12.22 1.90 31.56
N VAL A 76 12.69 1.76 30.33
CA VAL A 76 14.03 1.23 30.01
C VAL A 76 14.67 2.15 28.99
N GLY A 77 16.00 2.15 28.83
CA GLY A 77 16.65 2.96 27.79
C GLY A 77 16.17 2.58 26.38
N ALA A 78 16.33 1.30 26.02
CA ALA A 78 15.73 0.69 24.84
C ALA A 78 15.20 -0.71 25.19
N SER A 79 15.62 -1.77 24.50
CA SER A 79 15.25 -3.15 24.84
C SER A 79 16.15 -3.77 25.92
N ALA A 80 15.57 -4.66 26.75
CA ALA A 80 16.29 -5.46 27.73
C ALA A 80 16.41 -6.93 27.28
N GLY A 81 16.96 -7.81 28.15
CA GLY A 81 17.12 -9.25 27.87
C GLY A 81 15.81 -10.01 27.76
N SER A 82 15.80 -11.05 26.93
CA SER A 82 14.61 -11.89 26.70
C SER A 82 14.22 -12.74 27.92
N GLU A 83 15.21 -13.14 28.70
CA GLU A 83 15.05 -13.92 29.92
C GLU A 83 14.45 -13.11 31.08
N THR A 84 14.45 -11.77 30.98
CA THR A 84 13.84 -10.86 31.97
C THR A 84 12.57 -10.22 31.41
N GLU A 85 12.69 -9.26 30.49
CA GLU A 85 11.59 -8.45 29.99
C GLU A 85 10.55 -9.26 29.21
N ASN A 86 11.00 -10.15 28.33
CA ASN A 86 10.08 -10.97 27.56
C ASN A 86 9.38 -12.02 28.45
N ARG A 87 10.06 -12.53 29.49
CA ARG A 87 9.44 -13.36 30.54
C ARG A 87 8.38 -12.60 31.34
N TRP A 88 8.66 -11.35 31.73
CA TRP A 88 7.67 -10.47 32.38
C TRP A 88 6.41 -10.28 31.51
N ALA A 89 6.59 -10.09 30.20
CA ALA A 89 5.47 -9.98 29.27
C ALA A 89 4.66 -11.28 29.14
N ALA A 90 5.32 -12.44 29.17
CA ALA A 90 4.67 -13.76 29.15
C ALA A 90 3.85 -14.02 30.42
N LEU A 91 4.31 -13.54 31.57
CA LEU A 91 3.61 -13.58 32.86
C LEU A 91 2.57 -12.46 33.04
N ASP A 92 2.37 -11.63 32.01
CA ASP A 92 1.45 -10.50 32.00
C ASP A 92 1.73 -9.48 33.13
N MET A 93 3.00 -9.26 33.44
CA MET A 93 3.48 -8.35 34.50
C MET A 93 3.67 -6.90 34.04
N ILE A 94 3.50 -6.62 32.75
CA ILE A 94 3.75 -5.28 32.18
C ILE A 94 2.41 -4.62 31.84
N ASN A 95 2.09 -3.52 32.52
CA ASN A 95 0.93 -2.69 32.19
C ASN A 95 1.27 -1.64 31.12
N ARG A 96 2.45 -1.02 31.24
CA ARG A 96 2.95 -0.01 30.31
C ARG A 96 4.43 -0.23 30.03
N ARG A 97 4.86 0.01 28.80
CA ARG A 97 6.27 -0.08 28.38
C ARG A 97 6.68 1.10 27.49
N SER A 98 7.91 1.58 27.67
CA SER A 98 8.53 2.61 26.82
C SER A 98 10.06 2.61 26.91
N PRO A 99 10.82 3.04 25.88
CA PRO A 99 10.37 3.54 24.56
C PRO A 99 10.61 2.58 23.41
N HIS A 100 11.31 1.47 23.63
CA HIS A 100 11.63 0.52 22.58
C HIS A 100 11.73 -0.87 23.18
N GLN A 101 11.24 -1.90 22.49
CA GLN A 101 11.28 -3.28 22.97
C GLN A 101 11.72 -4.24 21.88
N VAL A 102 12.25 -5.39 22.29
CA VAL A 102 12.50 -6.52 21.39
C VAL A 102 12.14 -7.80 22.14
N GLY A 103 11.14 -8.52 21.66
CA GLY A 103 10.79 -9.83 22.20
C GLY A 103 9.43 -10.31 21.70
N LYS A 104 9.28 -11.64 21.57
CA LYS A 104 8.09 -12.24 20.97
C LYS A 104 6.82 -12.03 21.81
N ASP A 105 6.91 -12.23 23.12
CA ASP A 105 5.78 -12.15 24.05
C ASP A 105 5.42 -10.72 24.39
N ILE A 106 6.43 -9.84 24.47
CA ILE A 106 6.19 -8.39 24.63
C ILE A 106 5.56 -7.78 23.38
N ALA A 107 6.08 -8.06 22.18
CA ALA A 107 5.44 -7.64 20.93
C ALA A 107 4.03 -8.22 20.79
N LYS A 108 3.80 -9.48 21.18
CA LYS A 108 2.46 -10.09 21.20
C LYS A 108 1.55 -9.35 22.19
N GLY A 109 2.02 -9.02 23.38
CA GLY A 109 1.25 -8.30 24.39
C GLY A 109 0.84 -6.90 23.95
N ILE A 110 1.74 -6.19 23.25
CA ILE A 110 1.46 -4.87 22.68
C ILE A 110 0.39 -4.99 21.58
N ASN A 111 0.65 -5.84 20.59
CA ASN A 111 -0.25 -5.99 19.44
C ASN A 111 -1.61 -6.63 19.81
N SER A 112 -1.72 -7.30 20.97
CA SER A 112 -2.99 -7.80 21.51
C SER A 112 -3.67 -6.84 22.50
N GLY A 113 -3.13 -5.62 22.70
CA GLY A 113 -3.68 -4.62 23.61
C GLY A 113 -3.55 -4.93 25.11
N ARG A 114 -2.72 -5.91 25.50
CA ARG A 114 -2.46 -6.24 26.92
C ARG A 114 -1.43 -5.32 27.57
N ILE A 115 -0.51 -4.78 26.77
CA ILE A 115 0.57 -3.90 27.20
C ILE A 115 0.37 -2.55 26.51
N ASN A 116 0.24 -1.47 27.30
CA ASN A 116 0.23 -0.12 26.77
C ASN A 116 1.65 0.29 26.38
N PHE A 117 1.95 0.32 25.08
CA PHE A 117 3.27 0.72 24.60
C PHE A 117 3.20 2.07 23.93
N PHE A 118 4.21 2.89 24.20
CA PHE A 118 4.53 4.04 23.38
C PHE A 118 6.02 4.03 23.13
N ASP A 119 6.36 4.11 21.85
CA ASP A 119 7.69 4.44 21.42
C ASP A 119 7.88 5.94 21.28
N LYS A 120 9.14 6.34 21.37
CA LYS A 120 9.58 7.73 21.34
C LYS A 120 10.98 7.77 20.75
N HIS A 121 11.32 8.89 20.12
CA HIS A 121 12.70 9.30 19.88
C HIS A 121 13.56 9.02 21.12
N LEU A 122 14.61 8.22 20.96
CA LEU A 122 15.42 7.78 22.10
C LEU A 122 16.17 8.93 22.76
N SER A 123 16.50 9.99 22.00
CA SER A 123 17.07 11.23 22.55
C SER A 123 16.09 11.97 23.49
N MET A 124 14.79 11.91 23.20
CA MET A 124 13.76 12.66 23.90
C MET A 124 13.19 11.91 25.11
N PHE A 125 13.10 10.58 25.04
CA PHE A 125 12.50 9.78 26.09
C PHE A 125 13.05 10.09 27.50
N PRO A 126 14.38 10.13 27.73
CA PRO A 126 14.91 10.44 29.05
C PRO A 126 14.58 11.87 29.50
N SER A 127 14.64 12.85 28.58
CA SER A 127 14.31 14.25 28.87
C SER A 127 12.82 14.44 29.22
N ASP A 128 11.92 13.83 28.45
CA ASP A 128 10.47 13.88 28.68
C ASP A 128 10.10 13.23 30.03
N LEU A 129 10.85 12.21 30.45
CA LEU A 129 10.71 11.61 31.77
C LEU A 129 11.08 12.61 32.87
N VAL A 130 12.22 13.31 32.76
CA VAL A 130 12.65 14.35 33.71
C VAL A 130 11.71 15.54 33.74
N TYR A 131 11.06 15.87 32.60
CA TYR A 131 10.00 16.88 32.54
C TYR A 131 8.71 16.45 33.24
N GLY A 132 8.60 15.19 33.64
CA GLY A 132 7.45 14.63 34.34
C GLY A 132 6.29 14.25 33.41
N PHE A 133 6.46 14.23 32.09
CA PHE A 133 5.35 13.90 31.17
C PHE A 133 4.81 12.49 31.35
N TYR A 134 5.64 11.57 31.80
CA TYR A 134 5.25 10.19 32.03
C TYR A 134 4.74 9.94 33.46
N THR A 135 4.89 10.91 34.36
CA THR A 135 4.42 10.84 35.75
C THR A 135 3.35 11.90 36.07
N LYS A 136 2.97 12.73 35.09
CA LYS A 136 2.03 13.86 35.24
C LYS A 136 0.67 13.50 35.84
N ASP A 137 0.20 12.27 35.61
CA ASP A 137 -1.11 11.80 36.07
C ASP A 137 -1.01 11.06 37.42
N ARG A 138 0.17 11.11 38.08
CA ARG A 138 0.42 10.46 39.36
C ARG A 138 0.48 11.47 40.51
N PRO A 139 0.11 11.06 41.74
CA PRO A 139 0.39 11.84 42.94
C PRO A 139 1.89 12.02 43.21
N ASN A 140 2.70 11.03 42.80
CA ASN A 140 4.15 11.04 42.91
C ASN A 140 4.78 11.25 41.53
N SER A 141 5.55 12.34 41.37
CA SER A 141 6.21 12.69 40.11
C SER A 141 7.42 11.83 39.78
N ASN A 142 7.85 10.95 40.69
CA ASN A 142 9.04 10.10 40.54
C ASN A 142 8.69 8.66 40.12
N LEU A 143 9.73 7.90 39.75
CA LEU A 143 9.71 6.46 39.63
C LEU A 143 9.84 5.84 41.03
N ASP A 144 8.99 4.86 41.34
CA ASP A 144 8.92 4.30 42.69
C ASP A 144 10.19 3.51 43.05
N VAL A 145 10.72 2.76 42.07
CA VAL A 145 11.97 2.01 42.19
C VAL A 145 12.69 1.99 40.85
N THR A 146 14.00 2.25 40.88
CA THR A 146 14.89 2.06 39.73
C THR A 146 15.91 0.98 40.04
N VAL A 147 16.05 0.00 39.15
CA VAL A 147 17.01 -1.10 39.25
C VAL A 147 18.06 -0.94 38.15
N VAL A 148 19.33 -0.86 38.52
CA VAL A 148 20.43 -0.65 37.58
C VAL A 148 21.48 -1.72 37.72
N GLU A 149 22.10 -2.10 36.61
CA GLU A 149 23.32 -2.90 36.62
C GLU A 149 24.57 -2.00 36.68
N ALA A 150 25.55 -2.41 37.47
CA ALA A 150 26.84 -1.76 37.61
C ALA A 150 27.97 -2.79 37.58
N THR A 151 29.15 -2.36 37.14
CA THR A 151 30.40 -3.15 37.21
C THR A 151 31.19 -2.85 38.48
N ASP A 152 31.11 -1.60 38.96
CA ASP A 152 31.81 -1.14 40.16
C ASP A 152 30.98 -0.07 40.90
N ILE A 153 31.18 0.03 42.21
CA ILE A 153 30.75 1.17 43.04
C ILE A 153 32.01 1.82 43.60
N LEU A 154 32.22 3.08 43.27
CA LEU A 154 33.40 3.85 43.64
C LEU A 154 33.36 4.30 45.10
N GLU A 155 34.48 4.83 45.58
CA GLU A 155 34.67 5.27 46.96
C GLU A 155 33.64 6.35 47.37
N ASP A 156 33.29 7.25 46.45
CA ASP A 156 32.28 8.30 46.64
C ASP A 156 30.82 7.79 46.60
N GLY A 157 30.62 6.51 46.30
CA GLY A 157 29.30 5.89 46.18
C GLY A 157 28.67 6.00 44.79
N SER A 158 29.29 6.70 43.83
CA SER A 158 28.88 6.64 42.43
C SER A 158 29.12 5.24 41.84
N PHE A 159 28.36 4.85 40.83
CA PHE A 159 28.48 3.53 40.21
C PHE A 159 28.91 3.61 38.75
N VAL A 160 29.66 2.62 38.30
CA VAL A 160 30.12 2.48 36.91
C VAL A 160 29.14 1.55 36.18
N PRO A 161 28.47 1.98 35.10
CA PRO A 161 27.58 1.12 34.33
C PRO A 161 28.30 -0.08 33.70
N GLY A 162 27.52 -0.99 33.10
CA GLY A 162 28.05 -2.06 32.25
C GLY A 162 28.27 -1.62 30.81
N ALA A 163 27.97 -2.53 29.88
CA ALA A 163 28.11 -2.32 28.44
C ALA A 163 27.10 -1.34 27.82
N SER A 164 26.17 -0.77 28.60
CA SER A 164 25.31 0.32 28.14
C SER A 164 25.08 1.38 29.22
N VAL A 165 24.73 2.58 28.76
CA VAL A 165 24.24 3.67 29.61
C VAL A 165 22.73 3.85 29.41
N GLY A 166 22.26 3.97 28.17
CA GLY A 166 20.86 4.21 27.86
C GLY A 166 20.30 5.44 28.58
N ALA A 167 19.14 5.31 29.20
CA ALA A 167 18.47 6.35 29.99
C ALA A 167 18.87 6.35 31.47
N THR A 168 19.91 5.61 31.87
CA THR A 168 20.25 5.39 33.29
C THR A 168 20.40 6.68 34.10
N PRO A 169 21.08 7.75 33.64
CA PRO A 169 21.20 8.98 34.42
C PRO A 169 19.83 9.59 34.77
N GLU A 170 18.93 9.69 33.80
CA GLU A 170 17.59 10.24 34.00
C GLU A 170 16.69 9.33 34.84
N LEU A 171 16.81 8.01 34.69
CA LEU A 171 16.12 7.06 35.57
C LEU A 171 16.56 7.21 37.03
N ILE A 172 17.84 7.51 37.27
CA ILE A 172 18.39 7.79 38.60
C ILE A 172 17.93 9.16 39.12
N GLN A 173 17.87 10.20 38.28
CA GLN A 173 17.32 11.51 38.66
C GLN A 173 15.89 11.39 39.16
N MET A 174 15.09 10.54 38.50
CA MET A 174 13.68 10.37 38.77
C MET A 174 13.37 9.28 39.80
N ALA A 175 14.37 8.58 40.36
CA ALA A 175 14.12 7.49 41.29
C ALA A 175 13.86 7.96 42.73
N ASP A 176 12.86 7.36 43.38
CA ASP A 176 12.71 7.44 44.84
C ASP A 176 13.60 6.43 45.57
N LYS A 177 13.66 5.20 45.04
CA LYS A 177 14.49 4.12 45.58
C LYS A 177 15.33 3.53 44.47
N ILE A 178 16.57 3.17 44.80
CA ILE A 178 17.54 2.66 43.85
C ILE A 178 18.06 1.31 44.36
N ILE A 179 18.05 0.32 43.47
CA ILE A 179 18.68 -0.98 43.70
C ILE A 179 19.79 -1.11 42.66
N ILE A 180 21.01 -1.39 43.13
CA ILE A 180 22.18 -1.57 42.26
C ILE A 180 22.57 -3.04 42.24
N GLU A 181 22.42 -3.69 41.09
CA GLU A 181 22.97 -5.00 40.80
C GLU A 181 24.43 -4.84 40.37
N VAL A 182 25.37 -5.21 41.24
CA VAL A 182 26.80 -5.22 40.91
C VAL A 182 27.14 -6.57 40.29
N ASN A 183 27.44 -6.57 38.99
CA ASN A 183 27.67 -7.78 38.23
C ASN A 183 29.16 -8.18 38.25
N THR A 184 29.47 -9.25 38.96
CA THR A 184 30.82 -9.78 39.13
C THR A 184 31.23 -10.79 38.05
N ALA A 185 30.31 -11.19 37.16
CA ALA A 185 30.63 -12.05 36.00
C ALA A 185 31.34 -11.31 34.86
N ILE A 186 31.22 -9.99 34.78
CA ILE A 186 31.82 -9.17 33.70
C ILE A 186 32.99 -8.30 34.21
N PRO A 187 33.90 -7.87 33.33
CA PRO A 187 35.01 -6.98 33.69
C PRO A 187 34.56 -5.60 34.20
N SER A 188 35.49 -4.83 34.79
CA SER A 188 35.24 -3.42 35.09
C SER A 188 35.08 -2.64 33.80
N PHE A 189 34.08 -1.78 33.71
CA PHE A 189 33.97 -0.82 32.61
C PHE A 189 34.46 0.58 33.01
N LYS A 190 35.20 0.69 34.12
CA LYS A 190 35.70 1.97 34.62
C LYS A 190 36.54 2.66 33.55
N GLY A 191 36.12 3.88 33.17
CA GLY A 191 36.79 4.71 32.17
C GLY A 191 36.10 4.75 30.81
N LEU A 192 35.18 3.84 30.50
CA LEU A 192 34.50 3.81 29.19
C LEU A 192 33.36 4.81 29.10
N HIS A 193 32.81 5.28 30.21
CA HIS A 193 31.61 6.12 30.20
C HIS A 193 31.92 7.61 30.25
N ASP A 194 31.01 8.42 29.70
CA ASP A 194 30.94 9.87 29.88
C ASP A 194 29.50 10.26 30.20
N ILE A 195 29.24 10.49 31.49
CA ILE A 195 27.91 10.62 32.06
C ILE A 195 27.57 12.08 32.32
N THR A 196 26.49 12.53 31.68
CA THR A 196 25.80 13.77 32.02
C THR A 196 24.39 13.46 32.48
N PHE A 197 23.83 14.37 33.27
CA PHE A 197 22.43 14.34 33.66
C PHE A 197 21.64 15.36 32.84
N THR A 198 20.33 15.16 32.73
CA THR A 198 19.48 16.09 31.99
C THR A 198 19.14 17.31 32.86
N ASP A 199 19.55 18.50 32.41
CA ASP A 199 19.08 19.78 32.94
C ASP A 199 17.72 20.16 32.36
N VAL A 200 16.89 20.86 33.13
CA VAL A 200 15.57 21.33 32.67
C VAL A 200 15.63 22.74 32.06
N PRO A 201 14.91 23.02 30.95
CA PRO A 201 14.70 24.38 30.47
C PRO A 201 14.08 25.30 31.54
N PRO A 202 14.32 26.63 31.49
CA PRO A 202 14.91 27.40 30.39
C PRO A 202 16.44 27.60 30.46
N HIS A 203 17.16 26.95 31.38
CA HIS A 203 18.59 27.20 31.62
C HIS A 203 19.50 26.02 31.24
N ARG A 204 19.01 25.07 30.44
CA ARG A 204 19.83 23.98 29.90
C ARG A 204 21.01 24.55 29.11
N THR A 205 22.21 24.08 29.42
CA THR A 205 23.43 24.51 28.73
C THR A 205 23.68 23.68 27.47
N PRO A 206 24.37 24.23 26.45
CA PRO A 206 24.76 23.46 25.27
C PRO A 206 25.70 22.30 25.61
N TYR A 207 25.61 21.20 24.88
CA TYR A 207 26.61 20.13 24.98
C TYR A 207 27.90 20.57 24.28
N ASN A 208 28.99 20.73 25.04
CA ASN A 208 30.30 21.15 24.51
C ASN A 208 31.06 19.99 23.83
N ILE A 209 30.41 19.34 22.87
CA ILE A 209 30.95 18.24 22.06
C ILE A 209 31.14 18.76 20.64
N THR A 210 32.37 18.67 20.15
CA THR A 210 32.81 19.10 18.81
C THR A 210 33.59 18.03 18.05
N ALA A 211 34.06 16.99 18.75
CA ALA A 211 34.64 15.78 18.21
C ALA A 211 34.01 14.54 18.88
N VAL A 212 34.18 13.37 18.24
CA VAL A 212 33.57 12.11 18.70
C VAL A 212 34.09 11.73 20.09
N GLU A 213 35.38 11.93 20.33
CA GLU A 213 36.12 11.57 21.53
C GLU A 213 35.97 12.55 22.72
N ASP A 214 35.33 13.72 22.53
CA ASP A 214 35.25 14.77 23.56
C ASP A 214 34.50 14.30 24.81
N ARG A 215 35.06 14.42 26.00
CA ARG A 215 34.35 14.08 27.26
C ARG A 215 33.85 15.34 27.96
N ILE A 216 32.59 15.34 28.38
CA ILE A 216 31.93 16.50 29.00
C ILE A 216 31.32 16.20 30.38
N GLY A 217 31.31 14.94 30.79
CA GLY A 217 30.66 14.44 31.99
C GLY A 217 31.62 13.71 32.93
N SER A 218 31.09 12.75 33.69
CA SER A 218 31.84 11.91 34.63
C SER A 218 31.96 10.46 34.16
N PRO A 219 33.01 9.72 34.57
CA PRO A 219 33.19 8.31 34.21
C PRO A 219 32.27 7.34 34.98
N SER A 220 31.40 7.86 35.85
CA SER A 220 30.46 7.10 36.68
C SER A 220 29.16 7.88 36.83
N VAL A 221 28.08 7.18 37.17
CA VAL A 221 26.77 7.75 37.47
C VAL A 221 26.74 8.13 38.95
N LYS A 222 26.60 9.43 39.23
CA LYS A 222 26.44 9.95 40.59
C LYS A 222 25.06 9.58 41.12
N VAL A 223 24.99 9.19 42.39
CA VAL A 223 23.75 8.82 43.05
C VAL A 223 23.75 9.32 44.48
N ASP A 224 22.59 9.70 45.00
CA ASP A 224 22.40 9.93 46.43
C ASP A 224 22.42 8.58 47.16
N PRO A 225 23.43 8.29 48.01
CA PRO A 225 23.51 7.01 48.70
C PRO A 225 22.31 6.74 49.61
N SER A 226 21.56 7.75 50.06
CA SER A 226 20.37 7.58 50.89
C SER A 226 19.21 6.92 50.13
N LYS A 227 19.12 7.16 48.82
CA LYS A 227 18.11 6.55 47.93
C LYS A 227 18.44 5.10 47.56
N VAL A 228 19.71 4.69 47.68
CA VAL A 228 20.11 3.30 47.44
C VAL A 228 19.59 2.43 48.58
N VAL A 229 18.59 1.59 48.32
CA VAL A 229 17.97 0.73 49.33
C VAL A 229 18.59 -0.66 49.40
N ALA A 230 19.21 -1.12 48.31
CA ALA A 230 19.88 -2.41 48.26
C ALA A 230 21.03 -2.45 47.26
N ILE A 231 22.04 -3.25 47.59
CA ILE A 231 23.06 -3.76 46.66
C ILE A 231 22.79 -5.25 46.47
N VAL A 232 22.81 -5.71 45.23
CA VAL A 232 22.63 -7.13 44.88
C VAL A 232 23.85 -7.58 44.10
N GLU A 233 24.41 -8.74 44.46
CA GLU A 233 25.47 -9.35 43.66
C GLU A 233 24.87 -10.17 42.51
N SER A 234 25.15 -9.76 41.27
CA SER A 234 24.82 -10.51 40.06
C SER A 234 26.07 -11.22 39.52
N ASP A 235 25.87 -12.37 38.90
CA ASP A 235 26.91 -13.21 38.27
C ASP A 235 26.43 -13.74 36.91
N TYR A 236 25.49 -13.02 36.29
CA TYR A 236 24.88 -13.42 35.02
C TYR A 236 25.51 -12.62 33.88
N TRP A 237 25.87 -13.31 32.81
CA TRP A 237 26.32 -12.67 31.57
C TRP A 237 25.16 -11.98 30.85
N ASP A 238 25.47 -10.99 30.02
CA ASP A 238 24.47 -10.45 29.08
C ASP A 238 24.04 -11.53 28.09
N ALA A 239 22.73 -11.68 27.88
CA ALA A 239 22.15 -12.74 27.05
C ALA A 239 22.00 -12.29 25.59
N THR A 240 23.11 -11.94 24.94
CA THR A 240 23.11 -11.58 23.52
C THR A 240 23.13 -12.84 22.62
N GLY A 241 22.50 -12.74 21.45
CA GLY A 241 22.50 -13.79 20.43
C GLY A 241 23.70 -13.68 19.48
N PRO A 242 23.93 -14.69 18.64
CA PRO A 242 24.94 -14.60 17.58
C PRO A 242 24.59 -13.49 16.58
N ASN A 243 25.61 -12.92 15.95
CA ASN A 243 25.40 -12.06 14.79
C ASN A 243 25.06 -12.91 13.57
N ALA A 244 24.18 -12.37 12.73
CA ALA A 244 23.91 -12.96 11.44
C ALA A 244 24.92 -12.43 10.42
N ASP A 245 25.47 -13.35 9.63
CA ASP A 245 26.41 -13.05 8.56
C ASP A 245 25.75 -12.21 7.45
N ALA A 246 26.56 -11.44 6.74
CA ALA A 246 26.11 -10.75 5.55
C ALA A 246 25.70 -11.75 4.45
N ASP A 247 24.48 -11.65 3.97
CA ASP A 247 24.03 -12.35 2.76
C ASP A 247 24.41 -11.56 1.49
N GLU A 248 24.17 -12.15 0.32
CA GLU A 248 24.54 -11.56 -0.97
C GLU A 248 23.81 -10.24 -1.23
N SER A 249 22.53 -10.15 -0.91
CA SER A 249 21.76 -8.92 -1.05
C SER A 249 22.31 -7.82 -0.14
N SER A 250 22.69 -8.16 1.09
CA SER A 250 23.30 -7.23 2.04
C SER A 250 24.66 -6.71 1.54
N ARG A 251 25.49 -7.59 0.93
CA ARG A 251 26.76 -7.17 0.29
C ARG A 251 26.54 -6.25 -0.90
N GLN A 252 25.54 -6.51 -1.74
CA GLN A 252 25.19 -5.64 -2.87
C GLN A 252 24.75 -4.25 -2.40
N ILE A 253 23.90 -4.18 -1.38
CA ILE A 253 23.51 -2.92 -0.74
C ILE A 253 24.74 -2.15 -0.22
N ALA A 254 25.64 -2.84 0.49
CA ALA A 254 26.88 -2.25 0.98
C ALA A 254 27.76 -1.72 -0.16
N GLY A 255 27.89 -2.48 -1.26
CA GLY A 255 28.64 -2.07 -2.45
C GLY A 255 28.12 -0.77 -3.06
N HIS A 256 26.80 -0.65 -3.27
CA HIS A 256 26.19 0.57 -3.80
C HIS A 256 26.45 1.79 -2.90
N LEU A 257 26.39 1.60 -1.58
CA LEU A 257 26.67 2.68 -0.62
C LEU A 257 28.15 3.10 -0.61
N ILE A 258 29.07 2.14 -0.67
CA ILE A 258 30.50 2.43 -0.74
C ILE A 258 30.81 3.20 -2.02
N GLU A 259 30.28 2.75 -3.17
CA GLU A 259 30.43 3.49 -4.44
C GLU A 259 29.91 4.92 -4.33
N PHE A 260 28.73 5.11 -3.70
CA PHE A 260 28.18 6.43 -3.44
C PHE A 260 29.11 7.29 -2.58
N PHE A 261 29.64 6.77 -1.48
CA PHE A 261 30.59 7.52 -0.65
C PHE A 261 31.86 7.87 -1.40
N GLU A 262 32.40 6.94 -2.20
CA GLU A 262 33.58 7.21 -3.02
C GLU A 262 33.32 8.30 -4.06
N HIS A 263 32.12 8.31 -4.63
CA HIS A 263 31.67 9.36 -5.53
C HIS A 263 31.56 10.71 -4.81
N GLU A 264 30.92 10.77 -3.64
CA GLU A 264 30.81 12.02 -2.87
C GLU A 264 32.17 12.60 -2.45
N VAL A 265 33.14 11.73 -2.14
CA VAL A 265 34.53 12.13 -1.86
C VAL A 265 35.22 12.64 -3.13
N ALA A 266 35.10 11.93 -4.25
CA ALA A 266 35.68 12.35 -5.53
C ALA A 266 35.14 13.70 -6.01
N GLN A 267 33.90 14.03 -5.66
CA GLN A 267 33.26 15.31 -5.97
C GLN A 267 33.51 16.41 -4.94
N GLY A 268 34.32 16.15 -3.91
CA GLY A 268 34.66 17.12 -2.86
C GLY A 268 33.49 17.48 -1.92
N ARG A 269 32.43 16.68 -1.89
CA ARG A 269 31.26 16.88 -1.00
C ARG A 269 31.42 16.19 0.36
N MET A 270 32.37 15.28 0.46
CA MET A 270 32.72 14.52 1.66
C MET A 270 34.25 14.41 1.77
N PRO A 271 34.84 14.45 2.99
CA PRO A 271 36.29 14.28 3.13
C PRO A 271 36.71 12.81 2.95
N ALA A 272 38.00 12.57 2.71
CA ALA A 272 38.54 11.24 2.43
C ALA A 272 38.37 10.20 3.55
N ASN A 273 38.20 10.67 4.79
CA ASN A 273 37.92 9.85 5.97
C ASN A 273 36.42 9.82 6.34
N LEU A 274 35.55 10.23 5.41
CA LEU A 274 34.11 10.39 5.61
C LEU A 274 33.81 11.31 6.81
N LEU A 275 32.57 11.24 7.30
CA LEU A 275 32.13 11.89 8.53
C LEU A 275 31.72 10.80 9.53
N PRO A 276 31.49 11.15 10.82
CA PRO A 276 31.13 10.16 11.82
C PRO A 276 29.95 9.29 11.37
N LEU A 277 30.11 7.98 11.47
CA LEU A 277 29.14 7.01 10.98
C LEU A 277 28.16 6.63 12.08
N GLN A 278 26.87 6.60 11.77
CA GLN A 278 25.86 5.88 12.52
C GLN A 278 25.32 4.73 11.68
N SER A 279 25.24 3.54 12.30
CA SER A 279 24.67 2.35 11.67
C SER A 279 23.76 1.64 12.66
N GLY A 280 22.58 1.23 12.20
CA GLY A 280 21.63 0.44 12.99
C GLY A 280 22.09 -1.00 13.25
N ILE A 281 21.19 -1.84 13.76
CA ILE A 281 21.43 -3.28 13.98
C ILE A 281 20.87 -4.08 12.81
N GLY A 282 21.59 -5.11 12.35
CA GLY A 282 21.09 -6.12 11.41
C GLY A 282 22.06 -6.48 10.28
N ASN A 283 21.70 -7.47 9.47
CA ASN A 283 22.57 -8.04 8.43
C ASN A 283 23.11 -6.99 7.46
N VAL A 284 22.25 -6.07 7.01
CA VAL A 284 22.66 -5.00 6.07
C VAL A 284 23.60 -4.02 6.74
N ALA A 285 23.33 -3.62 7.98
CA ALA A 285 24.23 -2.75 8.74
C ALA A 285 25.61 -3.38 8.95
N ASN A 286 25.66 -4.67 9.26
CA ASN A 286 26.89 -5.45 9.37
C ASN A 286 27.64 -5.52 8.03
N ALA A 287 26.93 -5.75 6.92
CA ALA A 287 27.53 -5.76 5.60
C ALA A 287 28.13 -4.41 5.20
N ILE A 288 27.48 -3.29 5.57
CA ILE A 288 28.01 -1.94 5.32
C ILE A 288 29.31 -1.72 6.09
N VAL A 289 29.34 -2.03 7.40
CA VAL A 289 30.57 -1.90 8.21
C VAL A 289 31.68 -2.83 7.70
N GLY A 290 31.35 -4.07 7.35
CA GLY A 290 32.28 -5.02 6.74
C GLY A 290 32.84 -4.51 5.40
N GLY A 291 31.98 -3.97 4.53
CA GLY A 291 32.42 -3.39 3.26
C GLY A 291 33.30 -2.15 3.44
N LEU A 292 33.07 -1.32 4.46
CA LEU A 292 33.99 -0.23 4.82
C LEU A 292 35.37 -0.77 5.22
N ASN A 293 35.42 -1.94 5.88
CA ASN A 293 36.67 -2.61 6.21
C ASN A 293 37.47 -3.07 4.99
N GLU A 294 36.81 -3.30 3.86
CA GLU A 294 37.43 -3.69 2.59
C GLU A 294 37.69 -2.49 1.67
N SER A 295 37.01 -1.37 1.90
CA SER A 295 37.10 -0.14 1.09
C SER A 295 38.45 0.61 1.22
N LYS A 296 38.63 1.69 0.46
CA LYS A 296 39.82 2.56 0.60
C LYS A 296 39.75 3.54 1.77
N PHE A 297 38.61 3.66 2.45
CA PHE A 297 38.44 4.61 3.56
C PHE A 297 39.25 4.18 4.80
N LYS A 298 39.80 5.17 5.49
CA LYS A 298 40.63 5.03 6.69
C LYS A 298 40.35 6.21 7.63
N ASN A 299 40.84 6.13 8.87
CA ASN A 299 40.65 7.18 9.87
C ASN A 299 39.17 7.48 10.12
N LEU A 300 38.36 6.43 10.05
CA LEU A 300 36.93 6.50 10.28
C LEU A 300 36.67 6.82 11.74
N LYS A 301 35.59 7.54 11.98
CA LYS A 301 35.06 7.76 13.32
C LYS A 301 33.59 7.37 13.35
N VAL A 302 33.10 6.96 14.52
CA VAL A 302 31.75 6.44 14.70
C VAL A 302 31.05 7.23 15.80
N TRP A 303 29.87 7.74 15.48
CA TRP A 303 28.94 8.34 16.44
C TRP A 303 27.60 7.66 16.22
N THR A 304 27.33 6.63 17.00
CA THR A 304 26.20 5.71 16.77
C THR A 304 25.40 5.49 18.05
N GLU A 305 24.36 4.69 17.96
CA GLU A 305 23.61 4.23 19.13
C GLU A 305 24.25 2.96 19.72
N VAL A 306 24.66 2.03 18.85
CA VAL A 306 25.11 0.69 19.21
C VAL A 306 26.38 0.30 18.45
N ILE A 307 27.36 -0.24 19.17
CA ILE A 307 28.55 -0.90 18.61
C ILE A 307 28.29 -2.41 18.54
N GLN A 308 28.56 -3.02 17.38
CA GLN A 308 28.38 -4.45 17.08
C GLN A 308 29.70 -5.09 16.62
N ASP A 309 29.77 -6.42 16.50
CA ASP A 309 31.03 -7.15 16.32
C ASP A 309 31.87 -6.67 15.14
N THR A 310 31.23 -6.26 14.03
CA THR A 310 31.92 -5.77 12.83
C THR A 310 32.77 -4.52 13.08
N PHE A 311 32.51 -3.76 14.15
CA PHE A 311 33.38 -2.65 14.57
C PHE A 311 34.69 -3.14 15.19
N LEU A 312 34.73 -4.32 15.81
CA LEU A 312 35.99 -4.92 16.29
C LEU A 312 36.91 -5.23 15.10
N ASP A 313 36.36 -5.71 13.99
CA ASP A 313 37.13 -5.93 12.76
C ASP A 313 37.67 -4.62 12.16
N LEU A 314 36.88 -3.55 12.26
CA LEU A 314 37.27 -2.21 11.80
C LEU A 314 38.37 -1.59 12.68
N PHE A 315 38.34 -1.85 13.99
CA PHE A 315 39.42 -1.49 14.90
C PHE A 315 40.70 -2.28 14.61
N ASP A 316 40.58 -3.60 14.46
CA ASP A 316 41.73 -4.49 14.25
C ASP A 316 42.44 -4.24 12.92
N SER A 317 41.71 -3.79 11.89
CA SER A 317 42.30 -3.38 10.61
C SER A 317 43.00 -2.01 10.66
N GLY A 318 42.85 -1.27 11.76
CA GLY A 318 43.37 0.09 11.92
C GLY A 318 42.63 1.13 11.08
N LYS A 319 41.41 0.84 10.59
CA LYS A 319 40.60 1.79 9.82
C LYS A 319 39.69 2.65 10.68
N LEU A 320 39.34 2.20 11.87
CA LEU A 320 38.52 2.92 12.85
C LEU A 320 39.40 3.53 13.95
N ASP A 321 39.36 4.86 14.05
CA ASP A 321 40.14 5.60 15.06
C ASP A 321 39.41 5.67 16.41
N TYR A 322 38.08 5.87 16.40
CA TYR A 322 37.29 6.06 17.62
C TYR A 322 35.80 5.77 17.40
N ALA A 323 35.13 5.25 18.43
CA ALA A 323 33.69 5.03 18.44
C ALA A 323 33.01 5.55 19.71
N THR A 324 31.96 6.36 19.53
CA THR A 324 31.05 6.77 20.59
C THR A 324 29.68 6.16 20.38
N ALA A 325 29.10 5.61 21.45
CA ALA A 325 27.77 5.00 21.44
C ALA A 325 27.04 5.17 22.78
N THR A 326 25.82 4.64 22.90
CA THR A 326 25.18 4.43 24.22
C THR A 326 25.26 2.97 24.68
N SER A 327 25.56 2.05 23.76
CA SER A 327 25.55 0.61 24.00
C SER A 327 26.59 -0.16 23.19
N ILE A 328 27.17 -1.20 23.78
CA ILE A 328 28.00 -2.21 23.12
C ILE A 328 27.21 -3.53 23.14
N ARG A 329 26.76 -3.97 21.98
CA ARG A 329 26.01 -5.22 21.83
C ARG A 329 26.79 -6.18 20.93
N PHE A 330 27.70 -6.91 21.53
CA PHE A 330 28.42 -7.97 20.83
C PHE A 330 27.73 -9.33 20.95
N SER A 331 28.04 -10.23 20.03
CA SER A 331 27.79 -11.66 20.23
C SER A 331 28.62 -12.20 21.42
N PRO A 332 28.32 -13.41 21.93
CA PRO A 332 29.14 -14.02 22.97
C PRO A 332 30.65 -14.08 22.62
N ASP A 333 30.98 -14.42 21.37
CA ASP A 333 32.36 -14.47 20.90
C ASP A 333 32.97 -13.07 20.73
N GLY A 334 32.17 -12.09 20.28
CA GLY A 334 32.59 -10.70 20.21
C GLY A 334 32.90 -10.10 21.58
N PHE A 335 32.08 -10.39 22.60
CA PHE A 335 32.38 -10.01 23.99
C PHE A 335 33.65 -10.69 24.51
N LYS A 336 33.81 -11.98 24.24
CA LYS A 336 35.05 -12.70 24.60
C LYS A 336 36.28 -12.02 23.99
N ARG A 337 36.25 -11.72 22.69
CA ARG A 337 37.33 -10.99 22.00
C ARG A 337 37.57 -9.60 22.61
N PHE A 338 36.51 -8.87 22.91
CA PHE A 338 36.61 -7.54 23.51
C PHE A 338 37.27 -7.59 24.90
N TYR A 339 36.86 -8.54 25.75
CA TYR A 339 37.42 -8.69 27.09
C TYR A 339 38.85 -9.22 27.09
N ASP A 340 39.17 -10.18 26.23
CA ASP A 340 40.53 -10.74 26.11
C ASP A 340 41.54 -9.69 25.60
N ASN A 341 41.07 -8.65 24.90
CA ASN A 341 41.90 -7.60 24.31
C ASN A 341 41.50 -6.19 24.78
N TRP A 342 41.08 -6.06 26.04
CA TRP A 342 40.54 -4.83 26.61
C TRP A 342 41.38 -3.58 26.30
N ASP A 343 42.69 -3.64 26.55
CA ASP A 343 43.62 -2.52 26.38
C ASP A 343 43.78 -2.06 24.92
N ALA A 344 43.39 -2.89 23.94
CA ALA A 344 43.43 -2.53 22.52
C ALA A 344 42.21 -1.71 22.07
N TYR A 345 41.11 -1.76 22.84
CA TYR A 345 39.80 -1.20 22.48
C TYR A 345 39.31 -0.12 23.45
N ALA A 346 39.55 -0.27 24.76
CA ALA A 346 38.91 0.53 25.80
C ALA A 346 39.19 2.03 25.70
N ASP A 347 40.37 2.43 25.23
CA ASP A 347 40.76 3.82 25.03
C ASP A 347 40.13 4.45 23.78
N LYS A 348 39.61 3.64 22.86
CA LYS A 348 39.00 4.05 21.59
C LYS A 348 37.47 3.99 21.59
N ILE A 349 36.86 3.58 22.70
CA ILE A 349 35.41 3.45 22.85
C ILE A 349 34.91 4.36 23.98
N LEU A 350 33.81 5.05 23.72
CA LEU A 350 33.14 5.93 24.68
C LEU A 350 31.64 5.68 24.72
N LEU A 351 31.10 5.51 25.93
CA LEU A 351 29.67 5.27 26.16
C LEU A 351 29.00 6.46 26.85
N ARG A 352 27.91 6.96 26.26
CA ARG A 352 27.14 8.11 26.76
C ARG A 352 25.69 7.75 26.99
N SER A 353 24.97 8.59 27.73
CA SER A 353 23.52 8.45 27.82
C SER A 353 22.88 8.61 26.43
N GLN A 354 21.76 7.93 26.22
CA GLN A 354 21.05 8.01 24.94
C GLN A 354 20.53 9.43 24.64
N ALA A 355 20.30 10.24 25.68
CA ALA A 355 19.97 11.65 25.53
C ALA A 355 21.09 12.46 24.86
N VAL A 356 22.35 12.03 25.00
CA VAL A 356 23.53 12.66 24.39
C VAL A 356 23.91 11.98 23.09
N SER A 357 24.03 10.65 23.05
CA SER A 357 24.43 9.93 21.81
C SER A 357 23.45 10.19 20.67
N ASN A 358 22.17 10.41 20.98
CA ASN A 358 21.14 10.65 19.98
C ASN A 358 20.74 12.15 19.91
N ALA A 359 21.49 13.06 20.54
CA ALA A 359 21.11 14.47 20.60
C ALA A 359 21.12 15.13 19.20
N PRO A 360 20.01 15.71 18.74
CA PRO A 360 19.94 16.41 17.45
C PRO A 360 21.04 17.47 17.24
N GLU A 361 21.36 18.24 18.28
CA GLU A 361 22.41 19.27 18.26
C GLU A 361 23.78 18.69 17.88
N ILE A 362 24.13 17.53 18.44
CA ILE A 362 25.43 16.90 18.24
C ILE A 362 25.47 16.19 16.89
N ILE A 363 24.42 15.44 16.55
CA ILE A 363 24.31 14.74 15.26
C ILE A 363 24.50 15.74 14.11
N LYS A 364 23.84 16.91 14.20
CA LYS A 364 23.95 17.95 13.18
C LYS A 364 25.32 18.62 13.18
N ARG A 365 25.87 18.94 14.36
CA ARG A 365 27.18 19.59 14.50
C ARG A 365 28.31 18.74 13.95
N LEU A 366 28.31 17.44 14.22
CA LEU A 366 29.32 16.49 13.75
C LEU A 366 29.13 16.13 12.27
N GLY A 367 27.95 16.40 11.70
CA GLY A 367 27.63 16.02 10.32
C GLY A 367 27.57 14.51 10.13
N VAL A 368 26.93 13.80 11.07
CA VAL A 368 26.86 12.33 11.08
C VAL A 368 26.25 11.79 9.77
N ILE A 369 26.73 10.65 9.29
CA ILE A 369 26.10 9.89 8.20
C ILE A 369 25.18 8.84 8.85
N GLY A 370 23.86 9.01 8.73
CA GLY A 370 22.86 8.15 9.35
C GLY A 370 22.37 7.07 8.40
N MET A 371 22.48 5.80 8.81
CA MET A 371 22.10 4.63 7.99
C MET A 371 21.18 3.70 8.78
N ASN A 372 19.95 3.52 8.30
CA ASN A 372 18.90 2.78 9.01
C ASN A 372 18.10 1.85 8.08
N THR A 373 17.41 0.88 8.69
CA THR A 373 16.58 -0.10 7.98
C THR A 373 15.09 0.17 8.19
N PRO A 374 14.31 0.37 7.12
CA PRO A 374 12.86 0.43 7.19
C PRO A 374 12.20 -0.95 7.04
N VAL A 375 10.94 -1.04 7.44
CA VAL A 375 9.99 -2.09 7.03
C VAL A 375 9.68 -1.94 5.53
N GLU A 376 9.32 -0.73 5.12
CA GLU A 376 8.97 -0.35 3.75
C GLU A 376 9.25 1.14 3.52
N VAL A 377 9.53 1.50 2.28
CA VAL A 377 9.68 2.88 1.79
C VAL A 377 8.72 3.07 0.63
N ASP A 378 8.09 4.23 0.52
CA ASP A 378 7.29 4.51 -0.67
C ASP A 378 8.06 5.24 -1.78
N ILE A 379 7.42 5.32 -2.94
CA ILE A 379 7.98 5.97 -4.12
C ILE A 379 8.27 7.47 -3.88
N PHE A 380 7.72 8.11 -2.84
CA PHE A 380 7.97 9.52 -2.53
C PHE A 380 9.07 9.74 -1.49
N ALA A 381 9.66 8.66 -0.98
CA ALA A 381 10.66 8.63 0.09
C ALA A 381 10.08 8.87 1.50
N HIS A 382 8.84 8.46 1.78
CA HIS A 382 8.43 8.24 3.16
C HIS A 382 8.84 6.83 3.60
N ALA A 383 9.20 6.67 4.87
CA ALA A 383 9.60 5.38 5.43
C ALA A 383 8.76 4.97 6.65
N ASN A 384 8.51 3.67 6.71
CA ASN A 384 7.92 2.96 7.84
C ASN A 384 9.01 2.11 8.47
N SER A 385 9.33 2.31 9.75
CA SER A 385 10.28 1.52 10.54
C SER A 385 9.60 0.65 11.60
N THR A 386 8.32 0.86 11.88
CA THR A 386 7.68 0.30 13.08
C THR A 386 6.51 -0.63 12.83
N CYS A 387 5.57 -0.25 11.96
CA CYS A 387 4.22 -0.83 11.94
C CYS A 387 3.97 -1.64 10.66
N VAL A 388 4.10 -2.97 10.73
CA VAL A 388 3.77 -3.85 9.61
C VAL A 388 2.27 -3.75 9.29
N SER A 389 1.96 -3.49 8.01
CA SER A 389 0.58 -3.28 7.54
C SER A 389 -0.14 -2.17 8.33
N GLY A 390 0.60 -1.15 8.75
CA GLY A 390 0.09 0.06 9.40
C GLY A 390 -0.38 -0.10 10.84
N THR A 391 -0.34 -1.32 11.40
CA THR A 391 -0.99 -1.61 12.70
C THR A 391 -0.16 -2.49 13.63
N ARG A 392 0.66 -3.41 13.09
CA ARG A 392 1.41 -4.35 13.92
C ARG A 392 2.80 -3.81 14.24
N MET A 393 2.97 -3.31 15.46
CA MET A 393 4.26 -2.86 16.00
C MET A 393 5.29 -4.00 15.99
N LEU A 394 6.48 -3.70 15.46
CA LEU A 394 7.66 -4.58 15.54
C LEU A 394 8.40 -4.38 16.85
N ASN A 395 9.15 -3.28 16.96
CA ASN A 395 10.07 -3.01 18.06
C ASN A 395 9.83 -1.62 18.67
N GLY A 396 9.84 -0.59 17.82
CA GLY A 396 9.67 0.83 18.13
C GLY A 396 10.54 1.68 17.21
N LEU A 397 10.29 2.98 17.14
CA LEU A 397 11.01 3.93 16.27
C LEU A 397 12.54 3.92 16.50
N GLY A 398 12.95 3.77 17.77
CA GLY A 398 14.36 3.82 18.16
C GLY A 398 14.98 5.20 17.90
N GLY A 399 16.30 5.24 17.72
CA GLY A 399 17.03 6.46 17.36
C GLY A 399 16.99 6.82 15.88
N SER A 400 16.34 6.01 15.03
CA SER A 400 16.39 6.19 13.56
C SER A 400 16.01 7.62 13.14
N ALA A 401 14.91 8.16 13.66
CA ALA A 401 14.48 9.51 13.34
C ALA A 401 15.30 10.61 14.06
N ASP A 402 15.96 10.33 15.20
CA ASP A 402 16.94 11.25 15.79
C ASP A 402 18.11 11.48 14.82
N PHE A 403 18.63 10.41 14.24
CA PHE A 403 19.73 10.45 13.28
C PHE A 403 19.29 11.00 11.92
N LEU A 404 18.27 10.43 11.29
CA LEU A 404 17.88 10.77 9.91
C LEU A 404 17.39 12.22 9.77
N ARG A 405 16.75 12.80 10.79
CA ARG A 405 16.37 14.22 10.74
C ARG A 405 17.58 15.17 10.75
N ASN A 406 18.67 14.77 11.39
CA ASN A 406 19.77 15.67 11.77
C ASN A 406 21.10 15.35 11.10
N SER A 407 21.19 14.26 10.34
CA SER A 407 22.41 13.82 9.69
C SER A 407 22.85 14.76 8.56
N LYS A 408 24.11 14.62 8.14
CA LYS A 408 24.63 15.18 6.89
C LYS A 408 24.00 14.47 5.70
N TYR A 409 23.98 13.13 5.73
CA TYR A 409 23.25 12.26 4.80
C TYR A 409 22.39 11.28 5.57
N SER A 410 21.13 11.20 5.15
CA SER A 410 20.11 10.35 5.75
C SER A 410 19.72 9.23 4.80
N ILE A 411 20.10 8.01 5.17
CA ILE A 411 20.12 6.85 4.29
C ILE A 411 19.21 5.77 4.85
N MET A 412 18.28 5.30 4.02
CA MET A 412 17.48 4.11 4.29
C MET A 412 17.92 2.97 3.39
N HIS A 413 18.22 1.81 3.99
CA HIS A 413 18.66 0.62 3.28
C HIS A 413 17.78 -0.59 3.57
N THR A 414 17.32 -1.29 2.54
CA THR A 414 16.49 -2.48 2.67
C THR A 414 16.67 -3.39 1.47
N PRO A 415 16.50 -4.73 1.58
CA PRO A 415 16.22 -5.52 0.40
C PRO A 415 14.98 -4.96 -0.32
N SER A 416 14.93 -5.06 -1.64
CA SER A 416 13.82 -4.54 -2.47
C SER A 416 12.55 -5.38 -2.36
N SER A 417 12.68 -6.65 -1.94
CA SER A 417 11.57 -7.55 -1.64
C SER A 417 11.91 -8.53 -0.52
N ARG A 418 10.89 -9.09 0.13
CA ARG A 418 10.99 -10.10 1.18
C ARG A 418 10.06 -11.27 0.88
N PRO A 419 10.39 -12.49 1.35
CA PRO A 419 9.50 -13.63 1.22
C PRO A 419 8.24 -13.45 2.07
N SER A 420 7.10 -13.87 1.53
CA SER A 420 5.89 -14.17 2.31
C SER A 420 5.86 -15.67 2.65
N LYS A 421 4.78 -16.14 3.29
CA LYS A 421 4.57 -17.58 3.55
C LYS A 421 4.44 -18.42 2.27
N THR A 422 4.07 -17.81 1.15
CA THR A 422 3.67 -18.51 -0.08
C THR A 422 4.43 -18.07 -1.31
N ASP A 423 5.27 -17.04 -1.22
CA ASP A 423 5.97 -16.44 -2.36
C ASP A 423 7.35 -15.90 -1.93
N PRO A 424 8.47 -16.34 -2.54
CA PRO A 424 9.82 -15.86 -2.25
C PRO A 424 10.01 -14.34 -2.40
N HIS A 425 9.18 -13.69 -3.21
CA HIS A 425 9.17 -12.24 -3.39
C HIS A 425 7.82 -11.64 -3.00
N GLY A 426 7.08 -12.29 -2.10
CA GLY A 426 5.68 -11.97 -1.81
C GLY A 426 5.43 -10.61 -1.17
N VAL A 427 6.47 -9.91 -0.69
CA VAL A 427 6.37 -8.58 -0.10
C VAL A 427 7.34 -7.65 -0.81
N SER A 428 6.86 -6.55 -1.37
CA SER A 428 7.71 -5.46 -1.84
C SER A 428 8.13 -4.58 -0.66
N CYS A 429 9.38 -4.12 -0.63
CA CYS A 429 9.82 -3.09 0.31
C CYS A 429 9.74 -1.68 -0.28
N ILE A 430 9.53 -1.56 -1.59
CA ILE A 430 9.16 -0.29 -2.25
C ILE A 430 7.67 -0.34 -2.58
N VAL A 431 6.88 0.58 -2.04
CA VAL A 431 5.41 0.57 -2.15
C VAL A 431 4.86 1.89 -2.71
N PRO A 432 3.60 1.94 -3.20
CA PRO A 432 3.00 3.21 -3.64
C PRO A 432 2.87 4.26 -2.55
N MET A 433 2.49 3.83 -1.34
CA MET A 433 2.36 4.64 -0.13
C MET A 433 2.67 3.75 1.06
N VAL A 434 3.48 4.22 2.01
CA VAL A 434 3.74 3.45 3.23
C VAL A 434 2.48 3.37 4.09
N THR A 435 2.29 2.24 4.77
CA THR A 435 1.11 2.02 5.64
C THR A 435 1.19 2.75 6.98
N HIS A 436 2.39 3.21 7.34
CA HIS A 436 2.67 4.05 8.50
C HIS A 436 3.88 4.92 8.18
N VAL A 437 3.92 6.17 8.65
CA VAL A 437 5.01 7.10 8.37
C VAL A 437 5.77 7.37 9.67
N ASP A 438 7.00 6.86 9.75
CA ASP A 438 7.95 7.17 10.83
C ASP A 438 8.88 8.31 10.42
N GLN A 439 9.33 8.32 9.16
CA GLN A 439 10.12 9.39 8.57
C GLN A 439 9.44 9.89 7.31
N THR A 440 9.32 11.21 7.20
CA THR A 440 8.79 11.81 5.98
C THR A 440 9.87 11.93 4.91
N GLU A 441 9.44 12.22 3.70
CA GLU A 441 10.30 12.53 2.55
C GLU A 441 11.31 13.66 2.79
N HIS A 442 11.11 14.50 3.81
CA HIS A 442 12.03 15.59 4.16
C HIS A 442 13.25 15.10 4.95
N ASP A 443 13.21 13.87 5.45
CA ASP A 443 14.23 13.32 6.34
C ASP A 443 15.14 12.32 5.63
N LEU A 444 14.89 12.04 4.33
CA LEU A 444 15.61 11.04 3.56
C LEU A 444 16.32 11.66 2.37
N ASP A 445 17.62 11.38 2.26
CA ASP A 445 18.47 11.82 1.14
C ASP A 445 18.73 10.68 0.15
N VAL A 446 18.84 9.44 0.64
CA VAL A 446 19.22 8.27 -0.15
C VAL A 446 18.41 7.04 0.25
N ILE A 447 17.87 6.35 -0.75
CA ILE A 447 17.29 5.02 -0.60
C ILE A 447 18.17 4.02 -1.34
N VAL A 448 18.51 2.90 -0.71
CA VAL A 448 19.33 1.86 -1.34
C VAL A 448 18.74 0.47 -1.13
N THR A 449 18.75 -0.32 -2.19
CA THR A 449 18.42 -1.74 -2.17
C THR A 449 19.50 -2.52 -2.92
N GLU A 450 19.39 -3.84 -2.95
CA GLU A 450 20.32 -4.68 -3.72
C GLU A 450 20.24 -4.39 -5.24
N GLN A 451 19.14 -3.78 -5.70
CA GLN A 451 18.93 -3.37 -7.10
C GLN A 451 19.74 -2.13 -7.49
N GLY A 452 20.06 -1.26 -6.52
CA GLY A 452 20.73 0.00 -6.77
C GLY A 452 20.44 1.07 -5.72
N LEU A 453 20.87 2.29 -6.02
CA LEU A 453 20.79 3.45 -5.13
C LEU A 453 20.03 4.60 -5.80
N ALA A 454 19.08 5.17 -5.08
CA ALA A 454 18.34 6.37 -5.44
C ALA A 454 18.78 7.54 -4.56
N ASP A 455 19.51 8.48 -5.16
CA ASP A 455 19.80 9.79 -4.58
C ASP A 455 18.63 10.73 -4.85
N VAL A 456 17.94 11.17 -3.80
CA VAL A 456 16.72 11.98 -3.89
C VAL A 456 16.94 13.45 -3.50
N ARG A 457 18.19 13.83 -3.24
CA ARG A 457 18.56 15.21 -2.85
C ARG A 457 18.19 16.19 -3.97
N GLY A 458 17.45 17.24 -3.60
CA GLY A 458 17.03 18.29 -4.54
C GLY A 458 15.92 17.90 -5.52
N LEU A 459 15.35 16.69 -5.40
CA LEU A 459 14.26 16.22 -6.28
C LEU A 459 12.88 16.55 -5.71
N SER A 460 11.94 16.90 -6.58
CA SER A 460 10.50 16.98 -6.28
C SER A 460 9.87 15.59 -6.14
N PRO A 461 8.71 15.41 -5.47
CA PRO A 461 8.13 14.08 -5.23
C PRO A 461 7.98 13.24 -6.50
N ARG A 462 7.58 13.86 -7.60
CA ARG A 462 7.47 13.23 -8.92
C ARG A 462 8.81 12.73 -9.47
N GLU A 463 9.90 13.46 -9.26
CA GLU A 463 11.24 13.04 -9.68
C GLU A 463 11.76 11.90 -8.78
N ARG A 464 11.50 11.98 -7.46
CA ARG A 464 11.84 10.92 -6.50
C ARG A 464 11.20 9.59 -6.88
N ALA A 465 9.90 9.59 -7.16
CA ALA A 465 9.17 8.39 -7.58
C ALA A 465 9.82 7.68 -8.74
N ARG A 466 10.21 8.42 -9.77
CA ARG A 466 10.88 7.85 -10.95
C ARG A 466 12.22 7.24 -10.59
N VAL A 467 13.05 7.93 -9.81
CA VAL A 467 14.39 7.43 -9.45
C VAL A 467 14.28 6.22 -8.52
N ILE A 468 13.42 6.26 -7.50
CA ILE A 468 13.20 5.15 -6.56
C ILE A 468 12.65 3.91 -7.29
N ILE A 469 11.64 4.07 -8.15
CA ILE A 469 11.09 2.95 -8.93
C ILE A 469 12.16 2.37 -9.87
N ASN A 470 12.97 3.21 -10.51
CA ASN A 470 13.96 2.76 -11.49
C ASN A 470 15.19 2.11 -10.86
N LYS A 471 15.60 2.56 -9.67
CA LYS A 471 16.87 2.16 -9.04
C LYS A 471 16.71 1.19 -7.88
N CYS A 472 15.60 1.24 -7.16
CA CYS A 472 15.45 0.54 -5.87
C CYS A 472 14.37 -0.53 -5.87
N ALA A 473 13.34 -0.42 -6.72
CA ALA A 473 12.26 -1.42 -6.76
C ALA A 473 12.74 -2.74 -7.37
N HIS A 474 12.28 -3.85 -6.82
CA HIS A 474 12.54 -5.17 -7.40
C HIS A 474 11.96 -5.25 -8.84
N PRO A 475 12.61 -5.92 -9.80
CA PRO A 475 12.13 -6.01 -11.19
C PRO A 475 10.70 -6.54 -11.34
N LYS A 476 10.24 -7.39 -10.42
CA LYS A 476 8.84 -7.89 -10.39
C LYS A 476 7.80 -6.82 -9.99
N TYR A 477 8.19 -5.84 -9.17
CA TYR A 477 7.30 -4.79 -8.68
C TYR A 477 7.43 -3.49 -9.48
N GLN A 478 8.55 -3.26 -10.17
CA GLN A 478 8.77 -2.07 -10.97
C GLN A 478 7.62 -1.79 -11.97
N PRO A 479 7.12 -2.73 -12.78
CA PRO A 479 6.00 -2.47 -13.69
C PRO A 479 4.70 -2.07 -12.96
N ILE A 480 4.45 -2.66 -11.80
CA ILE A 480 3.26 -2.39 -10.98
C ILE A 480 3.33 -0.96 -10.41
N LEU A 481 4.50 -0.58 -9.88
CA LEU A 481 4.74 0.74 -9.30
C LEU A 481 4.73 1.84 -10.38
N SER A 482 5.37 1.60 -11.53
CA SER A 482 5.32 2.53 -12.67
C SER A 482 3.89 2.74 -13.14
N HIS A 483 3.11 1.67 -13.29
CA HIS A 483 1.70 1.78 -13.69
C HIS A 483 0.86 2.59 -12.70
N TYR A 484 1.03 2.35 -11.39
CA TYR A 484 0.37 3.13 -10.34
C TYR A 484 0.73 4.62 -10.49
N PHE A 485 2.03 4.92 -10.56
CA PHE A 485 2.55 6.26 -10.57
C PHE A 485 2.15 7.04 -11.83
N ASP A 486 2.31 6.46 -13.02
CA ASP A 486 1.94 7.08 -14.30
C ASP A 486 0.44 7.46 -14.33
N LYS A 487 -0.40 6.57 -13.80
CA LYS A 487 -1.84 6.84 -13.70
C LYS A 487 -2.14 7.92 -12.67
N ALA A 488 -1.56 7.83 -11.47
CA ALA A 488 -1.73 8.83 -10.42
C ALA A 488 -1.30 10.21 -10.90
N GLU A 489 -0.16 10.30 -11.58
CA GLU A 489 0.38 11.54 -12.11
C GLU A 489 -0.50 12.12 -13.21
N SER A 490 -0.91 11.30 -14.18
CA SER A 490 -1.81 11.72 -15.26
C SER A 490 -3.12 12.28 -14.71
N GLU A 491 -3.73 11.62 -13.74
CA GLU A 491 -4.97 12.08 -13.11
C GLU A 491 -4.75 13.34 -12.24
N GLY A 492 -3.68 13.35 -11.44
CA GLY A 492 -3.34 14.47 -10.57
C GLY A 492 -3.07 15.74 -11.37
N LEU A 493 -2.29 15.65 -12.43
CA LEU A 493 -1.98 16.80 -13.30
C LEU A 493 -3.22 17.34 -14.01
N LYS A 494 -4.10 16.48 -14.53
CA LYS A 494 -5.37 16.92 -15.15
C LYS A 494 -6.27 17.70 -14.18
N LYS A 495 -6.20 17.38 -12.89
CA LYS A 495 -6.97 18.03 -11.82
C LYS A 495 -6.26 19.24 -11.20
N GLY A 496 -5.01 19.54 -11.59
CA GLY A 496 -4.19 20.55 -10.91
C GLY A 496 -3.73 20.15 -9.50
N MET A 497 -3.70 18.84 -9.20
CA MET A 497 -3.37 18.23 -7.90
C MET A 497 -2.17 17.28 -8.02
N GLY A 498 -1.17 17.63 -8.83
CA GLY A 498 -0.08 16.73 -9.22
C GLY A 498 1.27 16.93 -8.50
N HIS A 499 1.31 17.58 -7.34
CA HIS A 499 2.57 17.76 -6.60
C HIS A 499 3.16 16.41 -6.17
N GLU A 500 2.35 15.63 -5.46
CA GLU A 500 2.63 14.27 -5.01
C GLU A 500 1.42 13.40 -5.38
N PRO A 501 1.44 12.78 -6.57
CA PRO A 501 0.25 12.18 -7.13
C PRO A 501 -0.06 10.81 -6.51
N HIS A 502 -1.24 10.68 -5.90
CA HIS A 502 -1.78 9.41 -5.39
C HIS A 502 -3.14 9.04 -5.96
N LEU A 503 -3.36 7.74 -6.13
CA LEU A 503 -4.69 7.14 -6.24
C LEU A 503 -5.09 6.60 -4.86
N LEU A 504 -5.76 7.42 -4.03
CA LEU A 504 -6.02 7.10 -2.62
C LEU A 504 -6.72 5.76 -2.41
N PHE A 505 -7.68 5.41 -3.27
CA PHE A 505 -8.41 4.13 -3.18
C PHE A 505 -7.61 2.91 -3.64
N ASN A 506 -6.42 3.12 -4.21
CA ASN A 506 -5.54 2.07 -4.73
C ASN A 506 -4.15 2.06 -4.06
N ALA A 507 -3.85 3.04 -3.20
CA ALA A 507 -2.53 3.22 -2.59
C ALA A 507 -2.06 1.99 -1.79
N PHE A 508 -3.02 1.24 -1.23
CA PHE A 508 -2.76 0.06 -0.40
C PHE A 508 -3.18 -1.27 -1.08
N ASP A 509 -3.36 -1.28 -2.40
CA ASP A 509 -3.75 -2.50 -3.13
C ASP A 509 -2.71 -3.62 -3.02
N LEU A 510 -1.42 -3.28 -2.90
CA LEU A 510 -0.36 -4.26 -2.62
C LEU A 510 -0.58 -4.93 -1.27
N HIS A 511 -0.77 -4.14 -0.20
CA HIS A 511 -1.00 -4.66 1.15
C HIS A 511 -2.29 -5.47 1.24
N LYS A 512 -3.34 -5.05 0.52
CA LYS A 512 -4.58 -5.80 0.38
C LYS A 512 -4.34 -7.17 -0.27
N ALA A 513 -3.60 -7.22 -1.38
CA ALA A 513 -3.27 -8.47 -2.05
C ALA A 513 -2.42 -9.40 -1.15
N LEU A 514 -1.50 -8.84 -0.36
CA LEU A 514 -0.76 -9.62 0.64
C LEU A 514 -1.69 -10.24 1.70
N ALA A 515 -2.63 -9.46 2.22
CA ALA A 515 -3.57 -9.92 3.25
C ALA A 515 -4.57 -10.96 2.73
N GLU A 516 -5.11 -10.75 1.53
CA GLU A 516 -6.16 -11.60 0.94
C GLU A 516 -5.58 -12.83 0.21
N GLU A 517 -4.44 -12.68 -0.45
CA GLU A 517 -3.93 -13.68 -1.40
C GLU A 517 -2.50 -14.18 -1.07
N GLY A 518 -1.89 -13.65 0.00
CA GLY A 518 -0.58 -14.08 0.51
C GLY A 518 0.63 -13.52 -0.25
N SER A 519 0.43 -12.68 -1.26
CA SER A 519 1.51 -12.04 -2.02
C SER A 519 1.05 -10.70 -2.61
N MET A 520 1.87 -9.67 -2.50
CA MET A 520 1.65 -8.37 -3.15
C MET A 520 1.69 -8.47 -4.67
N LEU A 521 2.35 -9.48 -5.25
CA LEU A 521 2.38 -9.70 -6.71
C LEU A 521 1.02 -10.09 -7.28
N LYS A 522 0.08 -10.52 -6.44
CA LYS A 522 -1.27 -10.87 -6.88
C LYS A 522 -2.22 -9.66 -6.93
N VAL A 523 -1.68 -8.45 -6.79
CA VAL A 523 -2.45 -7.22 -7.01
C VAL A 523 -3.09 -7.26 -8.40
N LYS A 524 -4.41 -7.06 -8.45
CA LYS A 524 -5.15 -7.11 -9.70
C LYS A 524 -5.09 -5.73 -10.37
N PRO A 525 -4.48 -5.59 -11.55
CA PRO A 525 -4.50 -4.34 -12.27
C PRO A 525 -5.94 -3.99 -12.70
N CYS A 526 -6.17 -2.70 -12.98
CA CYS A 526 -7.50 -2.24 -13.37
C CYS A 526 -7.96 -2.97 -14.63
N ARG A 527 -9.01 -3.80 -14.52
CA ARG A 527 -9.59 -4.58 -15.62
C ARG A 527 -9.88 -3.74 -16.87
N TRP A 528 -10.25 -2.48 -16.71
CA TRP A 528 -10.73 -1.62 -17.79
C TRP A 528 -9.64 -0.71 -18.37
N ALA A 529 -8.36 -0.93 -18.05
CA ALA A 529 -7.28 -0.03 -18.43
C ALA A 529 -7.10 0.14 -19.95
N LEU A 530 -7.36 -0.92 -20.73
CA LEU A 530 -7.23 -0.92 -22.20
C LEU A 530 -8.53 -0.52 -22.93
N VAL A 531 -9.61 -0.21 -22.21
CA VAL A 531 -10.89 0.15 -22.82
C VAL A 531 -10.82 1.58 -23.36
N SER A 532 -11.10 1.75 -24.66
CA SER A 532 -11.14 3.06 -25.31
C SER A 532 -12.18 4.00 -24.67
N SER A 533 -11.84 5.28 -24.52
CA SER A 533 -12.78 6.32 -24.02
C SER A 533 -13.99 6.52 -24.94
N LEU A 534 -13.90 6.07 -26.20
CA LEU A 534 -15.04 6.01 -27.13
C LEU A 534 -16.21 5.21 -26.56
N TYR A 535 -15.95 4.21 -25.72
CA TYR A 535 -16.97 3.40 -25.05
C TYR A 535 -17.29 3.90 -23.64
N GLY A 536 -16.94 5.16 -23.34
CA GLY A 536 -17.24 5.83 -22.10
C GLY A 536 -18.73 6.14 -21.89
N PRO A 537 -19.14 6.45 -20.65
CA PRO A 537 -20.52 6.72 -20.30
C PRO A 537 -21.14 7.87 -21.10
N GLY A 538 -20.42 8.98 -21.29
CA GLY A 538 -20.94 10.16 -21.99
C GLY A 538 -21.19 9.88 -23.48
N THR A 539 -20.26 9.19 -24.13
CA THR A 539 -20.40 8.79 -25.54
C THR A 539 -21.53 7.80 -25.73
N PHE A 540 -21.65 6.79 -24.86
CA PHE A 540 -22.73 5.81 -24.90
C PHE A 540 -24.12 6.47 -24.76
N TRP A 541 -24.29 7.34 -23.76
CA TRP A 541 -25.56 8.04 -23.55
C TRP A 541 -25.86 9.03 -24.67
N SER A 542 -24.87 9.76 -25.17
CA SER A 542 -25.01 10.60 -26.35
C SER A 542 -25.57 9.82 -27.54
N TRP A 543 -24.98 8.66 -27.82
CA TRP A 543 -25.43 7.81 -28.91
C TRP A 543 -26.88 7.32 -28.73
N LEU A 544 -27.28 6.89 -27.53
CA LEU A 544 -28.68 6.52 -27.27
C LEU A 544 -29.65 7.69 -27.49
N ILE A 545 -29.25 8.90 -27.10
CA ILE A 545 -30.03 10.12 -27.33
C ILE A 545 -30.16 10.40 -28.84
N ILE A 546 -29.08 10.22 -29.61
CA ILE A 546 -29.11 10.36 -31.08
C ILE A 546 -30.03 9.31 -31.71
N VAL A 547 -30.02 8.06 -31.23
CA VAL A 547 -30.98 7.03 -31.69
C VAL A 547 -32.42 7.45 -31.40
N ALA A 548 -32.70 8.02 -30.23
CA ALA A 548 -34.02 8.58 -29.90
C ALA A 548 -34.39 9.75 -30.83
N SER A 549 -33.41 10.58 -31.23
CA SER A 549 -33.57 11.66 -32.21
C SER A 549 -34.06 11.13 -33.55
N VAL A 550 -33.40 10.08 -34.06
CA VAL A 550 -33.78 9.39 -35.30
C VAL A 550 -35.20 8.83 -35.19
N PHE A 551 -35.54 8.20 -34.05
CA PHE A 551 -36.87 7.66 -33.83
C PHE A 551 -37.95 8.75 -33.85
N THR A 552 -37.72 9.90 -33.19
CA THR A 552 -38.60 11.07 -33.24
C THR A 552 -38.78 11.59 -34.67
N SER A 553 -37.68 11.72 -35.40
CA SER A 553 -37.67 12.17 -36.80
C SER A 553 -38.44 11.21 -37.72
N TRP A 554 -38.36 9.89 -37.49
CA TRP A 554 -38.96 8.89 -38.36
C TRP A 554 -40.43 8.60 -38.01
N THR A 555 -40.85 8.83 -36.77
CA THR A 555 -42.20 8.43 -36.31
C THR A 555 -43.13 9.60 -35.99
N ILE A 556 -42.61 10.66 -35.36
CA ILE A 556 -43.41 11.77 -34.82
C ILE A 556 -43.47 12.93 -35.82
N ASN A 557 -42.33 13.36 -36.35
CA ASN A 557 -42.24 14.55 -37.20
C ASN A 557 -43.07 14.38 -38.50
N PRO A 558 -44.08 15.23 -38.75
CA PRO A 558 -45.03 15.02 -39.84
C PRO A 558 -44.42 15.17 -41.24
N VAL A 559 -43.29 15.87 -41.36
CA VAL A 559 -42.56 16.13 -42.60
C VAL A 559 -41.59 14.97 -42.88
N THR A 560 -40.64 14.73 -41.98
CA THR A 560 -39.54 13.77 -42.20
C THR A 560 -39.98 12.32 -42.12
N LYS A 561 -41.10 12.01 -41.46
CA LYS A 561 -41.67 10.64 -41.44
C LYS A 561 -42.17 10.15 -42.80
N ARG A 562 -42.27 11.03 -43.80
CA ARG A 562 -42.70 10.69 -45.17
C ARG A 562 -41.55 10.67 -46.18
N LEU A 563 -40.39 11.20 -45.81
CA LEU A 563 -39.21 11.28 -46.67
C LEU A 563 -38.33 10.05 -46.46
N ASP A 564 -37.88 9.42 -47.54
CA ASP A 564 -36.85 8.37 -47.48
C ASP A 564 -35.45 9.00 -47.55
N SER A 565 -35.15 9.86 -46.59
CA SER A 565 -33.87 10.56 -46.47
C SER A 565 -33.01 9.97 -45.35
N ILE A 566 -31.69 9.99 -45.58
CA ILE A 566 -30.65 9.73 -44.58
C ILE A 566 -30.20 11.09 -44.07
N THR A 567 -30.48 11.37 -42.80
CA THR A 567 -30.17 12.64 -42.14
C THR A 567 -28.87 12.52 -41.33
N ASN A 568 -28.28 13.64 -40.92
CA ASN A 568 -27.02 13.64 -40.16
C ASN A 568 -27.12 12.87 -38.84
N ASP A 569 -28.26 12.96 -38.14
CA ASP A 569 -28.57 12.15 -36.94
C ASP A 569 -28.69 10.65 -37.26
N THR A 570 -29.21 10.28 -38.44
CA THR A 570 -29.23 8.89 -38.91
C THR A 570 -27.81 8.36 -39.12
N ILE A 571 -26.94 9.15 -39.75
CA ILE A 571 -25.53 8.77 -39.94
C ILE A 571 -24.86 8.60 -38.57
N ALA A 572 -25.03 9.56 -37.66
CA ALA A 572 -24.44 9.51 -36.32
C ALA A 572 -24.95 8.31 -35.49
N ALA A 573 -26.25 7.98 -35.56
CA ALA A 573 -26.84 6.82 -34.87
C ALA A 573 -26.25 5.48 -35.32
N LEU A 574 -25.91 5.36 -36.61
CA LEU A 574 -25.37 4.14 -37.21
C LEU A 574 -23.85 4.05 -37.15
N THR A 575 -23.15 5.18 -36.98
CA THR A 575 -21.69 5.23 -37.02
C THR A 575 -21.06 4.52 -35.81
N LEU A 576 -21.49 4.80 -34.59
CA LEU A 576 -20.88 4.20 -33.39
C LEU A 576 -20.96 2.66 -33.39
N PRO A 577 -22.10 2.01 -33.73
CA PRO A 577 -22.17 0.55 -33.82
C PRO A 577 -21.30 -0.05 -34.93
N VAL A 578 -21.18 0.62 -36.08
CA VAL A 578 -20.32 0.17 -37.18
C VAL A 578 -18.84 0.28 -36.81
N VAL A 579 -18.44 1.39 -36.17
CA VAL A 579 -17.08 1.57 -35.65
C VAL A 579 -16.79 0.54 -34.55
N ALA A 580 -17.74 0.28 -33.66
CA ALA A 580 -17.60 -0.74 -32.62
C ALA A 580 -17.42 -2.13 -33.22
N ALA A 581 -18.15 -2.48 -34.29
CA ALA A 581 -17.98 -3.74 -34.99
C ALA A 581 -16.57 -3.86 -35.61
N ALA A 582 -16.10 -2.81 -36.28
CA ALA A 582 -14.78 -2.77 -36.86
C ALA A 582 -13.67 -2.84 -35.80
N ASP A 583 -13.81 -2.14 -34.68
CA ASP A 583 -12.86 -2.19 -33.56
C ASP A 583 -12.85 -3.58 -32.93
N ALA A 584 -14.02 -4.20 -32.65
CA ALA A 584 -14.07 -5.57 -32.13
C ALA A 584 -13.33 -6.57 -33.05
N LEU A 585 -13.52 -6.47 -34.37
CA LEU A 585 -12.78 -7.28 -35.34
C LEU A 585 -11.29 -6.99 -35.36
N TYR A 586 -10.90 -5.71 -35.27
CA TYR A 586 -9.51 -5.30 -35.21
C TYR A 586 -8.83 -5.83 -33.94
N GLN A 587 -9.48 -5.73 -32.78
CA GLN A 587 -9.02 -6.32 -31.54
C GLN A 587 -8.85 -7.84 -31.72
N LEU A 588 -9.86 -8.55 -32.24
CA LEU A 588 -9.76 -9.98 -32.53
C LEU A 588 -8.58 -10.34 -33.46
N ALA A 589 -8.32 -9.54 -34.49
CA ALA A 589 -7.25 -9.77 -35.46
C ALA A 589 -5.85 -9.42 -34.93
N LYS A 590 -5.73 -8.34 -34.15
CA LYS A 590 -4.45 -7.88 -33.57
C LYS A 590 -3.85 -8.90 -32.60
N TYR A 591 -4.70 -9.70 -31.94
CA TYR A 591 -4.27 -10.64 -30.92
C TYR A 591 -4.02 -12.07 -31.46
N ASP A 592 -3.72 -12.21 -32.75
CA ASP A 592 -3.42 -13.50 -33.39
C ASP A 592 -2.06 -14.07 -32.90
N ARG A 593 -2.09 -14.71 -31.72
CA ARG A 593 -0.99 -15.51 -31.18
C ARG A 593 -1.24 -17.01 -31.40
N PRO A 594 -0.20 -17.86 -31.38
CA PRO A 594 -0.32 -19.29 -31.69
C PRO A 594 -1.22 -20.12 -30.75
N ASP A 595 -1.67 -19.61 -29.60
CA ASP A 595 -2.40 -20.36 -28.56
C ASP A 595 -3.84 -19.86 -28.31
N ARG A 596 -4.64 -19.77 -29.38
CA ARG A 596 -5.96 -19.11 -29.44
C ARG A 596 -7.02 -19.48 -28.36
N PRO A 597 -7.15 -20.71 -27.83
CA PRO A 597 -8.22 -21.03 -26.87
C PRO A 597 -8.04 -20.46 -25.46
N ARG A 598 -6.84 -19.99 -25.10
CA ARG A 598 -6.51 -19.60 -23.71
C ARG A 598 -6.94 -18.19 -23.34
N LEU A 599 -6.97 -17.23 -24.27
CA LEU A 599 -7.23 -15.81 -23.94
C LEU A 599 -8.57 -15.56 -23.21
N LEU A 600 -9.66 -16.11 -23.76
CA LEU A 600 -11.01 -15.93 -23.21
C LEU A 600 -11.28 -16.76 -21.94
N LEU A 601 -10.37 -17.67 -21.61
CA LEU A 601 -10.42 -18.56 -20.45
C LEU A 601 -9.30 -18.27 -19.44
N SER A 602 -8.42 -17.31 -19.74
CA SER A 602 -7.21 -17.03 -18.98
C SER A 602 -7.51 -16.07 -17.85
N ASP A 603 -7.05 -16.42 -16.65
CA ASP A 603 -7.09 -15.56 -15.48
C ASP A 603 -5.88 -14.61 -15.40
N SER A 604 -5.05 -14.54 -16.45
CA SER A 604 -3.90 -13.64 -16.46
C SER A 604 -4.36 -12.17 -16.48
N PRO A 605 -3.72 -11.26 -15.71
CA PRO A 605 -4.14 -9.87 -15.66
C PRO A 605 -4.10 -9.12 -17.00
N GLU A 606 -3.11 -9.46 -17.83
CA GLU A 606 -2.95 -8.92 -19.20
C GLU A 606 -4.11 -9.38 -20.09
N ASP A 607 -4.44 -10.67 -20.04
CA ASP A 607 -5.56 -11.23 -20.80
C ASP A 607 -6.90 -10.66 -20.36
N ILE A 608 -7.09 -10.41 -19.05
CA ILE A 608 -8.30 -9.78 -18.51
C ILE A 608 -8.50 -8.36 -19.06
N GLN A 609 -7.42 -7.58 -19.19
CA GLN A 609 -7.50 -6.23 -19.76
C GLN A 609 -7.79 -6.26 -21.27
N LEU A 610 -7.21 -7.22 -21.99
CA LEU A 610 -7.46 -7.44 -23.42
C LEU A 610 -8.91 -7.88 -23.68
N VAL A 611 -9.41 -8.81 -22.87
CA VAL A 611 -10.80 -9.27 -22.90
C VAL A 611 -11.75 -8.11 -22.61
N ALA A 612 -11.42 -7.24 -21.66
CA ALA A 612 -12.21 -6.03 -21.38
C ALA A 612 -12.24 -5.04 -22.56
N ALA A 613 -11.11 -4.84 -23.24
CA ALA A 613 -11.02 -3.99 -24.44
C ALA A 613 -11.85 -4.54 -25.62
N LEU A 614 -11.95 -5.87 -25.75
CA LEU A 614 -12.85 -6.54 -26.70
C LEU A 614 -14.33 -6.50 -26.27
N GLU A 615 -14.60 -6.62 -24.97
CA GLU A 615 -15.95 -6.65 -24.39
C GLU A 615 -16.71 -5.31 -24.62
N ALA A 616 -16.01 -4.19 -24.55
CA ALA A 616 -16.60 -2.86 -24.68
C ALA A 616 -17.28 -2.58 -26.05
N PRO A 617 -16.62 -2.76 -27.21
CA PRO A 617 -17.28 -2.62 -28.51
C PRO A 617 -18.36 -3.67 -28.75
N LEU A 618 -18.18 -4.92 -28.30
CA LEU A 618 -19.20 -5.97 -28.41
C LEU A 618 -20.51 -5.56 -27.72
N ALA A 619 -20.42 -4.93 -26.54
CA ALA A 619 -21.59 -4.43 -25.84
C ALA A 619 -22.36 -3.38 -26.64
N ILE A 620 -21.69 -2.51 -27.40
CA ILE A 620 -22.36 -1.54 -28.30
C ILE A 620 -23.10 -2.28 -29.41
N CYS A 621 -22.45 -3.25 -30.07
CA CYS A 621 -23.05 -4.05 -31.13
C CYS A 621 -24.32 -4.76 -30.64
N GLU A 622 -24.27 -5.37 -29.45
CA GLU A 622 -25.42 -6.06 -28.84
C GLU A 622 -26.59 -5.11 -28.56
N VAL A 623 -26.32 -3.95 -27.97
CA VAL A 623 -27.35 -2.94 -27.72
C VAL A 623 -27.95 -2.44 -29.03
N TYR A 624 -27.12 -2.18 -30.05
CA TYR A 624 -27.60 -1.73 -31.34
C TYR A 624 -28.48 -2.76 -32.05
N VAL A 625 -28.13 -4.04 -32.00
CA VAL A 625 -28.94 -5.12 -32.61
C VAL A 625 -30.37 -5.13 -32.05
N VAL A 626 -30.55 -4.87 -30.76
CA VAL A 626 -31.88 -4.74 -30.14
C VAL A 626 -32.59 -3.47 -30.65
N LEU A 627 -31.88 -2.34 -30.69
CA LEU A 627 -32.43 -1.07 -31.19
C LEU A 627 -32.78 -1.11 -32.69
N ALA A 628 -32.05 -1.91 -33.48
CA ALA A 628 -32.25 -2.07 -34.90
C ALA A 628 -33.64 -2.63 -35.23
N ILE A 629 -34.21 -3.49 -34.39
CA ILE A 629 -35.59 -4.00 -34.56
C ILE A 629 -36.58 -2.83 -34.57
N PHE A 630 -36.43 -1.88 -33.65
CA PHE A 630 -37.29 -0.71 -33.55
C PHE A 630 -37.05 0.28 -34.70
N LEU A 631 -35.79 0.52 -35.07
CA LEU A 631 -35.43 1.39 -36.20
C LEU A 631 -35.94 0.83 -37.52
N HIS A 632 -35.79 -0.47 -37.74
CA HIS A 632 -36.30 -1.17 -38.93
C HIS A 632 -37.83 -1.14 -38.99
N SER A 633 -38.49 -1.31 -37.84
CA SER A 633 -39.93 -1.12 -37.70
C SER A 633 -40.37 0.29 -38.09
N ALA A 634 -39.65 1.32 -37.62
CA ALA A 634 -39.95 2.70 -37.96
C ALA A 634 -39.74 2.99 -39.45
N ALA A 635 -38.65 2.51 -40.05
CA ALA A 635 -38.34 2.68 -41.47
C ALA A 635 -39.31 1.95 -42.40
N SER A 636 -39.78 0.75 -42.00
CA SER A 636 -40.63 -0.11 -42.84
C SER A 636 -42.07 0.40 -42.99
N ARG A 637 -42.54 1.34 -42.15
CA ARG A 637 -43.94 1.79 -42.14
C ARG A 637 -44.46 2.37 -43.47
N ARG A 638 -43.59 2.90 -44.33
CA ARG A 638 -43.98 3.61 -45.57
C ARG A 638 -43.01 3.43 -46.75
N TYR A 639 -42.40 2.25 -46.90
CA TYR A 639 -41.56 1.91 -48.06
C TYR A 639 -40.28 2.75 -48.18
N GLN A 640 -39.65 3.07 -47.05
CA GLN A 640 -38.43 3.88 -46.99
C GLN A 640 -37.19 2.99 -47.13
N TRP A 641 -36.93 2.54 -48.36
CA TRP A 641 -35.93 1.51 -48.67
C TRP A 641 -34.50 1.94 -48.35
N LYS A 642 -34.17 3.23 -48.44
CA LYS A 642 -32.82 3.72 -48.07
C LYS A 642 -32.58 3.54 -46.57
N ARG A 643 -33.56 3.92 -45.74
CA ARG A 643 -33.50 3.75 -44.28
C ARG A 643 -33.42 2.28 -43.87
N VAL A 644 -34.27 1.44 -44.47
CA VAL A 644 -34.28 -0.02 -44.27
C VAL A 644 -32.92 -0.63 -44.64
N GLY A 645 -32.35 -0.23 -45.78
CA GLY A 645 -31.03 -0.70 -46.23
C GLY A 645 -29.91 -0.35 -45.25
N CYS A 646 -29.84 0.90 -44.79
CA CYS A 646 -28.80 1.35 -43.85
C CYS A 646 -28.87 0.63 -42.49
N VAL A 647 -30.08 0.48 -41.93
CA VAL A 647 -30.28 -0.22 -40.66
C VAL A 647 -29.90 -1.69 -40.80
N THR A 648 -30.31 -2.35 -41.90
CA THR A 648 -29.98 -3.75 -42.19
C THR A 648 -28.48 -3.96 -42.34
N LEU A 649 -27.81 -3.14 -43.14
CA LEU A 649 -26.36 -3.25 -43.36
C LEU A 649 -25.57 -3.07 -42.06
N SER A 650 -25.91 -2.04 -41.27
CA SER A 650 -25.26 -1.80 -39.98
C SER A 650 -25.49 -2.96 -39.01
N THR A 651 -26.68 -3.57 -39.04
CA THR A 651 -27.02 -4.73 -38.21
C THR A 651 -26.18 -5.95 -38.58
N LEU A 652 -26.03 -6.23 -39.88
CA LEU A 652 -25.16 -7.33 -40.37
C LEU A 652 -23.71 -7.12 -39.95
N LEU A 653 -23.20 -5.89 -40.02
CA LEU A 653 -21.85 -5.56 -39.57
C LEU A 653 -21.68 -5.78 -38.06
N CYS A 654 -22.62 -5.35 -37.23
CA CYS A 654 -22.57 -5.57 -35.77
C CYS A 654 -22.61 -7.05 -35.36
N PHE A 655 -23.14 -7.94 -36.21
CA PHE A 655 -23.10 -9.39 -35.98
C PHE A 655 -21.76 -10.03 -36.37
N SER A 656 -20.96 -9.39 -37.22
CA SER A 656 -19.73 -10.00 -37.74
C SER A 656 -18.67 -10.36 -36.67
N PRO A 657 -18.38 -9.55 -35.63
CA PRO A 657 -17.37 -9.93 -34.63
C PRO A 657 -17.81 -11.14 -33.81
N GLN A 658 -19.11 -11.21 -33.54
CA GLN A 658 -19.77 -12.33 -32.89
C GLN A 658 -19.61 -13.60 -33.73
N LEU A 659 -19.90 -13.55 -35.04
CA LEU A 659 -19.73 -14.72 -35.94
C LEU A 659 -18.28 -15.20 -35.96
N VAL A 660 -17.32 -14.28 -35.99
CA VAL A 660 -15.90 -14.63 -35.91
C VAL A 660 -15.59 -15.35 -34.61
N ILE A 661 -16.03 -14.86 -33.45
CA ILE A 661 -15.82 -15.53 -32.15
C ILE A 661 -16.44 -16.93 -32.16
N PHE A 662 -17.68 -17.08 -32.63
CA PHE A 662 -18.37 -18.36 -32.62
C PHE A 662 -17.71 -19.42 -33.52
N PHE A 663 -17.37 -19.05 -34.76
CA PHE A 663 -16.73 -19.98 -35.69
C PHE A 663 -15.26 -20.27 -35.32
N THR A 664 -14.60 -19.34 -34.63
CA THR A 664 -13.21 -19.53 -34.17
C THR A 664 -13.14 -20.35 -32.88
N TYR A 665 -14.17 -20.31 -32.02
CA TYR A 665 -14.16 -20.94 -30.69
C TYR A 665 -15.42 -21.81 -30.45
N PRO A 666 -15.61 -22.91 -31.21
CA PRO A 666 -16.81 -23.74 -31.12
C PRO A 666 -16.99 -24.44 -29.76
N ASP A 667 -15.90 -24.67 -29.01
CA ASP A 667 -15.89 -25.40 -27.74
C ASP A 667 -15.86 -24.48 -26.50
N LEU A 668 -15.98 -23.15 -26.65
CA LEU A 668 -15.90 -22.20 -25.54
C LEU A 668 -17.14 -22.32 -24.62
N PRO A 669 -17.01 -22.80 -23.36
CA PRO A 669 -18.15 -22.81 -22.44
C PRO A 669 -18.41 -21.38 -21.99
N VAL A 670 -19.58 -20.82 -22.30
CA VAL A 670 -19.97 -19.45 -21.92
C VAL A 670 -19.81 -19.21 -20.40
N SER A 671 -20.06 -20.25 -19.59
CA SER A 671 -19.90 -20.24 -18.13
C SER A 671 -18.45 -20.11 -17.64
N ARG A 672 -17.46 -20.38 -18.49
CA ARG A 672 -16.03 -20.30 -18.14
C ARG A 672 -15.29 -19.13 -18.80
N SER A 673 -15.99 -18.32 -19.61
CA SER A 673 -15.38 -17.15 -20.22
C SER A 673 -15.12 -16.04 -19.19
N THR A 674 -14.01 -15.30 -19.35
CA THR A 674 -13.62 -14.19 -18.46
C THR A 674 -14.34 -12.87 -18.73
N PHE A 675 -15.25 -12.85 -19.72
CA PHE A 675 -16.16 -11.72 -19.95
C PHE A 675 -16.97 -11.38 -18.69
N ALA A 676 -17.12 -10.08 -18.38
CA ALA A 676 -17.89 -9.68 -17.21
C ALA A 676 -19.37 -9.99 -17.44
N ARG A 677 -19.79 -10.02 -18.70
CA ARG A 677 -21.11 -10.40 -19.19
C ARG A 677 -21.02 -11.67 -20.04
N PRO A 678 -21.41 -12.85 -19.52
CA PRO A 678 -21.72 -13.98 -20.39
C PRO A 678 -22.92 -13.57 -21.26
N PHE A 679 -22.66 -13.49 -22.57
CA PHE A 679 -23.52 -13.12 -23.69
C PHE A 679 -25.02 -13.02 -23.37
N LEU A 680 -25.61 -11.84 -23.55
CA LEU A 680 -27.04 -11.59 -23.29
C LEU A 680 -27.97 -12.44 -24.18
N PHE A 681 -27.41 -13.08 -25.21
CA PHE A 681 -28.13 -13.87 -26.19
C PHE A 681 -27.33 -15.12 -26.56
N ASN A 682 -27.94 -16.29 -26.38
CA ASN A 682 -27.36 -17.54 -26.88
C ASN A 682 -27.22 -17.43 -28.41
N PHE A 683 -25.97 -17.52 -28.87
CA PHE A 683 -25.46 -17.04 -30.15
C PHE A 683 -26.34 -17.37 -31.37
N VAL A 684 -26.84 -18.59 -31.43
CA VAL A 684 -27.58 -19.13 -32.58
C VAL A 684 -29.07 -18.77 -32.52
N LEU A 685 -29.64 -18.68 -31.31
CA LEU A 685 -31.09 -18.52 -31.12
C LEU A 685 -31.53 -17.08 -31.35
N ALA A 686 -30.77 -16.10 -30.86
CA ALA A 686 -31.11 -14.69 -31.10
C ALA A 686 -30.81 -14.25 -32.53
N LEU A 687 -29.74 -14.77 -33.14
CA LEU A 687 -29.39 -14.49 -34.54
C LEU A 687 -30.51 -14.97 -35.48
N GLY A 688 -31.00 -16.21 -35.27
CA GLY A 688 -32.14 -16.75 -36.01
C GLY A 688 -33.44 -15.98 -35.75
N PHE A 689 -33.72 -15.61 -34.49
CA PHE A 689 -34.93 -14.90 -34.12
C PHE A 689 -34.98 -13.47 -34.66
N ILE A 690 -33.91 -12.69 -34.51
CA ILE A 690 -33.85 -11.29 -34.94
C ILE A 690 -33.75 -11.20 -36.47
N SER A 691 -32.92 -12.02 -37.10
CA SER A 691 -32.84 -12.08 -38.57
C SER A 691 -34.17 -12.55 -39.17
N GLY A 692 -34.84 -13.51 -38.53
CA GLY A 692 -36.18 -13.95 -38.89
C GLY A 692 -37.21 -12.83 -38.81
N ILE A 693 -37.28 -12.09 -37.69
CA ILE A 693 -38.18 -10.94 -37.53
C ILE A 693 -37.90 -9.89 -38.60
N MET A 694 -36.64 -9.50 -38.80
CA MET A 694 -36.25 -8.47 -39.76
C MET A 694 -36.57 -8.89 -41.21
N ALA A 695 -36.33 -10.16 -41.56
CA ALA A 695 -36.69 -10.72 -42.87
C ALA A 695 -38.21 -10.75 -43.09
N ILE A 696 -38.99 -11.14 -42.07
CA ILE A 696 -40.46 -11.12 -42.12
C ILE A 696 -40.97 -9.69 -42.31
N MET A 697 -40.45 -8.74 -41.53
CA MET A 697 -40.86 -7.32 -41.62
C MET A 697 -40.55 -6.71 -42.99
N THR A 698 -39.40 -7.09 -43.57
CA THR A 698 -38.99 -6.69 -44.91
C THR A 698 -39.91 -7.33 -45.96
N GLY A 699 -40.15 -8.64 -45.87
CA GLY A 699 -41.03 -9.39 -46.77
C GLY A 699 -42.47 -8.87 -46.78
N VAL A 700 -43.04 -8.61 -45.59
CA VAL A 700 -44.37 -7.98 -45.45
C VAL A 700 -44.40 -6.61 -46.14
N SER A 701 -43.34 -5.82 -46.00
CA SER A 701 -43.23 -4.50 -46.65
C SER A 701 -43.11 -4.60 -48.17
N ILE A 702 -42.32 -5.55 -48.69
CA ILE A 702 -42.20 -5.83 -50.14
C ILE A 702 -43.56 -6.24 -50.71
N ILE A 703 -44.22 -7.23 -50.11
CA ILE A 703 -45.52 -7.73 -50.56
C ILE A 703 -46.56 -6.59 -50.58
N ARG A 704 -46.62 -5.80 -49.52
CA ARG A 704 -47.52 -4.64 -49.45
C ARG A 704 -47.22 -3.60 -50.54
N THR A 705 -45.94 -3.39 -50.88
CA THR A 705 -45.50 -2.49 -51.96
C THR A 705 -45.97 -2.99 -53.32
N VAL A 706 -45.72 -4.27 -53.61
CA VAL A 706 -46.11 -4.91 -54.88
C VAL A 706 -47.63 -4.86 -55.04
N VAL A 707 -48.38 -5.24 -54.00
CA VAL A 707 -49.85 -5.23 -54.02
C VAL A 707 -50.41 -3.82 -54.20
N VAL A 708 -49.91 -2.81 -53.48
CA VAL A 708 -50.39 -1.41 -53.63
C VAL A 708 -50.01 -0.83 -55.00
N THR A 709 -48.85 -1.18 -55.55
CA THR A 709 -48.38 -0.69 -56.86
C THR A 709 -49.16 -1.35 -58.00
N VAL A 710 -49.41 -2.65 -57.92
CA VAL A 710 -50.28 -3.39 -58.86
C VAL A 710 -51.71 -2.87 -58.78
N TYR A 711 -52.24 -2.62 -57.58
CA TYR A 711 -53.58 -2.04 -57.41
C TYR A 711 -53.70 -0.62 -57.97
N ARG A 712 -52.68 0.25 -57.78
CA ARG A 712 -52.66 1.59 -58.38
C ARG A 712 -52.54 1.56 -59.90
N ARG A 713 -51.80 0.60 -60.46
CA ARG A 713 -51.74 0.38 -61.92
C ARG A 713 -53.07 -0.14 -62.48
N ALA A 714 -53.72 -1.08 -61.80
CA ALA A 714 -55.04 -1.58 -62.17
C ALA A 714 -56.14 -0.51 -62.13
N LYS A 715 -56.01 0.48 -61.23
CA LYS A 715 -56.95 1.62 -61.15
C LYS A 715 -56.69 2.68 -62.22
N HIS A 716 -55.48 2.76 -62.78
CA HIS A 716 -55.17 3.70 -63.87
C HIS A 716 -55.54 3.18 -65.26
N SER A 717 -55.84 1.88 -65.40
CA SER A 717 -56.31 1.28 -66.66
C SER A 717 -57.84 1.22 -66.82
N SER A 718 -58.60 1.74 -65.85
CA SER A 718 -60.07 1.77 -65.90
C SER A 718 -60.57 3.19 -65.60
N SER A 719 -60.69 4.02 -66.64
CA SER A 719 -61.59 5.18 -66.62
C SER A 719 -63.03 4.71 -66.84
N GLU A 720 -63.97 5.41 -66.20
CA GLU A 720 -65.44 5.25 -66.24
C GLU A 720 -66.00 4.18 -65.27
N ASP A 721 -66.38 4.60 -64.06
CA ASP A 721 -67.78 4.95 -63.78
C ASP A 721 -67.96 5.51 -62.35
N GLN A 722 -68.94 6.40 -62.18
CA GLN A 722 -69.31 7.06 -60.91
C GLN A 722 -70.21 6.15 -60.07
N ASP A 723 -69.77 5.76 -58.85
CA ASP A 723 -70.47 6.00 -57.56
C ASP A 723 -69.92 5.15 -56.38
N SER A 724 -69.86 5.80 -55.20
CA SER A 724 -69.50 5.29 -53.86
C SER A 724 -68.00 4.97 -53.52
N PRO A 725 -67.26 5.89 -52.88
CA PRO A 725 -65.86 5.63 -52.46
C PRO A 725 -65.66 5.18 -51.00
N LYS A 726 -66.70 5.12 -50.15
CA LYS A 726 -66.51 4.93 -48.70
C LYS A 726 -66.65 3.49 -48.19
N GLU A 727 -67.46 2.63 -48.80
CA GLU A 727 -67.69 1.27 -48.26
C GLU A 727 -66.70 0.21 -48.75
N ARG A 728 -66.23 0.28 -50.01
CA ARG A 728 -65.28 -0.71 -50.56
C ARG A 728 -63.84 -0.59 -50.07
N ARG A 729 -63.44 0.59 -49.55
CA ARG A 729 -62.12 0.79 -48.92
C ARG A 729 -61.97 0.02 -47.60
N SER A 730 -63.06 -0.16 -46.85
CA SER A 730 -63.02 -0.82 -45.54
C SER A 730 -62.90 -2.34 -45.62
N GLY A 731 -63.48 -2.97 -46.65
CA GLY A 731 -63.42 -4.42 -46.85
C GLY A 731 -62.03 -4.93 -47.21
N PHE A 732 -61.28 -4.19 -48.04
CA PHE A 732 -59.96 -4.60 -48.53
C PHE A 732 -58.85 -4.40 -47.48
N GLU A 733 -58.91 -3.33 -46.69
CA GLU A 733 -58.06 -3.17 -45.49
C GLU A 733 -58.38 -4.22 -44.43
N LYS A 734 -59.66 -4.61 -44.27
CA LYS A 734 -60.05 -5.75 -43.42
C LYS A 734 -59.39 -7.05 -43.88
N TRP A 735 -59.44 -7.38 -45.17
CA TRP A 735 -58.85 -8.61 -45.71
C TRP A 735 -57.32 -8.65 -45.61
N SER A 736 -56.64 -7.53 -45.89
CA SER A 736 -55.19 -7.38 -45.66
C SER A 736 -54.81 -7.57 -44.19
N ASN A 737 -55.59 -7.01 -43.27
CA ASN A 737 -55.33 -7.11 -41.84
C ASN A 737 -55.67 -8.50 -41.28
N ILE A 738 -56.70 -9.17 -41.81
CA ILE A 738 -57.04 -10.55 -41.47
C ILE A 738 -55.96 -11.50 -41.97
N PHE A 739 -55.45 -11.33 -43.19
CA PHE A 739 -54.36 -12.16 -43.72
C PHE A 739 -53.05 -11.97 -42.92
N ALA A 740 -52.73 -10.74 -42.52
CA ALA A 740 -51.63 -10.46 -41.61
C ALA A 740 -51.85 -11.08 -40.21
N ALA A 741 -53.07 -11.03 -39.68
CA ALA A 741 -53.41 -11.63 -38.38
C ALA A 741 -53.35 -13.17 -38.41
N VAL A 742 -53.76 -13.80 -39.51
CA VAL A 742 -53.66 -15.26 -39.72
C VAL A 742 -52.20 -15.67 -39.87
N LEU A 743 -51.38 -14.93 -40.61
CA LEU A 743 -49.94 -15.19 -40.70
C LEU A 743 -49.24 -15.07 -39.34
N ILE A 744 -49.59 -14.05 -38.55
CA ILE A 744 -49.10 -13.86 -37.17
C ILE A 744 -49.57 -15.00 -36.25
N ALA A 745 -50.84 -15.45 -36.36
CA ALA A 745 -51.38 -16.55 -35.57
C ALA A 745 -50.76 -17.91 -35.92
N SER A 746 -50.51 -18.17 -37.21
CA SER A 746 -49.79 -19.36 -37.68
C SER A 746 -48.34 -19.40 -37.20
N ILE A 747 -47.67 -18.23 -37.12
CA ILE A 747 -46.33 -18.09 -36.55
C ILE A 747 -46.33 -18.31 -35.03
N ILE A 748 -47.33 -17.80 -34.31
CA ILE A 748 -47.52 -18.08 -32.88
C ILE A 748 -47.70 -19.58 -32.65
N SER A 749 -48.43 -20.30 -33.50
CA SER A 749 -48.57 -21.77 -33.41
C SER A 749 -47.28 -22.53 -33.73
N ILE A 750 -46.47 -22.10 -34.71
CA ILE A 750 -45.16 -22.71 -34.99
C ILE A 750 -44.20 -22.53 -33.80
N VAL A 751 -44.20 -21.35 -33.18
CA VAL A 751 -43.45 -21.06 -31.94
C VAL A 751 -43.99 -21.86 -30.75
N LYS A 752 -45.30 -22.10 -30.68
CA LYS A 752 -45.96 -22.80 -29.56
C LYS A 752 -45.81 -24.32 -29.60
N TYR A 753 -45.67 -24.93 -30.78
CA TYR A 753 -45.62 -26.40 -30.93
C TYR A 753 -44.26 -26.97 -31.36
N GLY A 754 -43.35 -26.17 -31.93
CA GLY A 754 -42.02 -26.64 -32.37
C GLY A 754 -40.86 -26.39 -31.40
N PHE A 755 -41.06 -25.58 -30.34
CA PHE A 755 -39.95 -25.04 -29.54
C PHE A 755 -40.09 -25.18 -28.01
N ILE A 756 -41.29 -25.53 -27.50
CA ILE A 756 -41.60 -25.41 -26.06
C ILE A 756 -41.00 -26.54 -25.19
N GLY A 757 -40.62 -27.67 -25.78
CA GLY A 757 -40.07 -28.82 -25.02
C GLY A 757 -38.73 -28.54 -24.32
N ASN A 758 -37.87 -27.68 -24.89
CA ASN A 758 -36.54 -27.37 -24.35
C ASN A 758 -36.44 -25.98 -23.70
N THR A 759 -37.44 -25.11 -23.83
CA THR A 759 -37.40 -23.74 -23.28
C THR A 759 -37.77 -23.64 -21.81
N THR A 760 -38.54 -24.59 -21.26
CA THR A 760 -38.95 -24.56 -19.84
C THR A 760 -37.79 -24.90 -18.90
N ALA A 761 -36.91 -25.83 -19.28
CA ALA A 761 -35.65 -26.10 -18.59
C ALA A 761 -34.63 -24.95 -18.74
N PHE A 762 -34.62 -24.29 -19.91
CA PHE A 762 -33.76 -23.13 -20.20
C PHE A 762 -34.19 -21.87 -19.45
N ALA A 763 -35.49 -21.59 -19.35
CA ALA A 763 -36.03 -20.47 -18.58
C ALA A 763 -35.78 -20.63 -17.07
N ALA A 764 -35.83 -21.87 -16.55
CA ALA A 764 -35.44 -22.17 -15.18
C ALA A 764 -33.93 -21.94 -14.93
N GLY A 765 -33.07 -22.22 -15.92
CA GLY A 765 -31.63 -21.91 -15.87
C GLY A 765 -31.29 -20.41 -15.96
N VAL A 766 -32.06 -19.64 -16.75
CA VAL A 766 -31.90 -18.18 -16.87
C VAL A 766 -32.40 -17.44 -15.63
N LEU A 767 -33.48 -17.90 -15.00
CA LEU A 767 -34.01 -17.32 -13.75
C LEU A 767 -33.18 -17.71 -12.52
N GLY A 768 -32.43 -18.82 -12.56
CA GLY A 768 -31.45 -19.20 -11.54
C GLY A 768 -30.15 -18.36 -11.54
N TYR A 769 -29.92 -17.55 -12.58
CA TYR A 769 -28.79 -16.63 -12.70
C TYR A 769 -29.07 -15.27 -12.04
N GLN A 770 -29.61 -15.27 -10.82
CA GLN A 770 -29.74 -14.04 -10.04
C GLN A 770 -28.39 -13.64 -9.42
N THR A 771 -27.73 -12.66 -10.07
CA THR A 771 -26.97 -11.52 -9.45
C THR A 771 -26.05 -10.79 -10.45
N ARG A 772 -26.07 -11.10 -11.74
CA ARG A 772 -25.46 -10.25 -12.79
C ARG A 772 -26.54 -9.59 -13.65
N MET A 773 -27.46 -8.86 -13.00
CA MET A 773 -28.49 -8.10 -13.72
C MET A 773 -27.84 -7.12 -14.71
N ILE A 774 -28.15 -7.38 -15.98
CA ILE A 774 -28.13 -6.53 -17.18
C ILE A 774 -27.78 -5.07 -16.89
N ARG A 775 -26.49 -4.75 -16.97
CA ARG A 775 -26.04 -3.36 -17.17
C ARG A 775 -25.89 -3.19 -18.68
N PHE A 776 -26.60 -2.26 -19.29
CA PHE A 776 -26.58 -2.08 -20.76
C PHE A 776 -25.36 -1.28 -21.26
N MET A 777 -24.70 -0.52 -20.39
CA MET A 777 -23.60 0.39 -20.73
C MET A 777 -22.23 -0.32 -20.67
N PRO A 778 -21.31 -0.16 -21.64
CA PRO A 778 -19.93 -0.65 -21.50
C PRO A 778 -19.26 -0.15 -20.21
N LYS A 779 -18.40 -0.97 -19.60
CA LYS A 779 -17.60 -0.53 -18.45
C LYS A 779 -16.26 0.00 -18.94
N SER A 780 -15.84 1.13 -18.39
CA SER A 780 -14.58 1.79 -18.71
C SER A 780 -14.01 2.47 -17.47
N ASN A 781 -12.76 2.94 -17.58
CA ASN A 781 -12.07 3.72 -16.53
C ASN A 781 -12.34 5.24 -16.62
N VAL A 782 -13.07 5.70 -17.64
CA VAL A 782 -13.46 7.11 -17.83
C VAL A 782 -14.76 7.45 -17.11
N SER A 783 -14.84 8.68 -16.60
CA SER A 783 -15.97 9.21 -15.84
C SER A 783 -16.87 10.10 -16.70
N LEU A 784 -18.15 10.21 -16.32
CA LEU A 784 -19.11 11.15 -16.92
C LEU A 784 -18.71 12.62 -16.73
N THR A 785 -17.80 12.89 -15.80
CA THR A 785 -17.22 14.22 -15.52
C THR A 785 -16.05 14.58 -16.43
N ASP A 786 -15.56 13.65 -17.24
CA ASP A 786 -14.44 13.90 -18.15
C ASP A 786 -14.91 14.78 -19.32
N LEU A 787 -14.06 15.73 -19.75
CA LEU A 787 -14.45 16.77 -20.71
C LEU A 787 -14.96 16.18 -22.03
N ASP A 788 -14.29 15.16 -22.57
CA ASP A 788 -14.70 14.46 -23.79
C ASP A 788 -16.08 13.78 -23.62
N GLN A 789 -16.35 13.21 -22.45
CA GLN A 789 -17.63 12.56 -22.13
C GLN A 789 -18.77 13.59 -21.95
N ILE A 790 -18.50 14.72 -21.30
CA ILE A 790 -19.46 15.84 -21.16
C ILE A 790 -19.80 16.41 -22.54
N VAL A 791 -18.77 16.68 -23.35
CA VAL A 791 -18.93 17.23 -24.72
C VAL A 791 -19.74 16.26 -25.59
N ALA A 792 -19.41 14.96 -25.54
CA ALA A 792 -20.17 13.94 -26.26
C ALA A 792 -21.65 13.95 -25.85
N LEU A 793 -21.93 13.91 -24.54
CA LEU A 793 -23.29 13.90 -24.00
C LEU A 793 -24.08 15.15 -24.41
N ALA A 794 -23.46 16.33 -24.32
CA ALA A 794 -24.07 17.59 -24.75
C ALA A 794 -24.43 17.56 -26.24
N GLY A 795 -23.55 17.04 -27.10
CA GLY A 795 -23.81 16.90 -28.54
C GLY A 795 -25.04 16.04 -28.84
N GLY A 796 -25.22 14.94 -28.10
CA GLY A 796 -26.42 14.10 -28.21
C GLY A 796 -27.68 14.84 -27.78
N ALA A 797 -27.63 15.52 -26.63
CA ALA A 797 -28.75 16.30 -26.10
C ALA A 797 -29.20 17.41 -27.07
N PHE A 798 -28.26 18.16 -27.66
CA PHE A 798 -28.57 19.17 -28.68
C PHE A 798 -29.25 18.55 -29.90
N THR A 799 -28.75 17.42 -30.39
CA THR A 799 -29.33 16.72 -31.55
C THR A 799 -30.80 16.38 -31.32
N LEU A 800 -31.14 15.79 -30.17
CA LEU A 800 -32.52 15.45 -29.83
C LEU A 800 -33.41 16.69 -29.68
N LEU A 801 -32.92 17.76 -29.02
CA LEU A 801 -33.67 19.02 -28.87
C LEU A 801 -34.03 19.63 -30.23
N PHE A 802 -33.10 19.64 -31.18
CA PHE A 802 -33.38 20.10 -32.55
C PHE A 802 -34.41 19.22 -33.25
N SER A 803 -34.31 17.88 -33.16
CA SER A 803 -35.31 16.99 -33.76
C SER A 803 -36.71 17.16 -33.15
N ILE A 804 -36.82 17.41 -31.84
CA ILE A 804 -38.10 17.73 -31.18
C ILE A 804 -38.64 19.08 -31.66
N TYR A 805 -37.78 20.10 -31.73
CA TYR A 805 -38.14 21.42 -32.24
C TYR A 805 -38.67 21.36 -33.68
N ASP A 806 -37.97 20.64 -34.56
CA ASP A 806 -38.37 20.45 -35.95
C ASP A 806 -39.68 19.67 -36.08
N ALA A 807 -39.88 18.66 -35.22
CA ALA A 807 -41.15 17.95 -35.16
C ALA A 807 -42.29 18.91 -34.77
N ALA A 808 -42.12 19.72 -33.71
CA ALA A 808 -43.12 20.68 -33.25
C ALA A 808 -43.42 21.77 -34.30
N LYS A 809 -42.38 22.30 -34.96
CA LYS A 809 -42.51 23.25 -36.09
C LYS A 809 -43.28 22.62 -37.25
N GLY A 810 -42.96 21.37 -37.60
CA GLY A 810 -43.67 20.62 -38.63
C GLY A 810 -45.16 20.44 -38.33
N TRP A 811 -45.53 20.22 -37.07
CA TRP A 811 -46.93 20.14 -36.66
C TRP A 811 -47.65 21.49 -36.83
N ARG A 812 -47.04 22.60 -36.39
CA ARG A 812 -47.60 23.97 -36.56
C ARG A 812 -47.84 24.35 -38.03
N LEU A 813 -46.90 24.01 -38.90
CA LEU A 813 -47.02 24.24 -40.35
C LEU A 813 -48.09 23.34 -40.99
N SER A 814 -48.22 22.09 -40.54
CA SER A 814 -49.27 21.19 -41.04
C SER A 814 -50.68 21.64 -40.62
N SER A 815 -50.81 22.29 -39.46
CA SER A 815 -52.08 22.87 -38.99
C SER A 815 -52.46 24.15 -39.75
N SER A 816 -51.50 25.02 -40.11
CA SER A 816 -51.78 26.24 -40.88
C SER A 816 -52.17 25.95 -42.34
N THR A 817 -51.65 24.89 -42.95
CA THR A 817 -52.09 24.45 -44.29
C THR A 817 -53.52 23.86 -44.31
N ARG A 818 -54.07 23.47 -43.16
CA ARG A 818 -55.46 23.00 -43.07
C ARG A 818 -56.49 24.12 -42.92
N SER A 819 -56.08 25.33 -42.50
CA SER A 819 -56.97 26.48 -42.35
C SER A 819 -57.05 27.39 -43.59
N GLY A 820 -56.30 27.11 -44.66
CA GLY A 820 -56.23 27.95 -45.87
C GLY A 820 -57.14 27.53 -47.05
N ASN A 821 -58.01 26.53 -46.89
CA ASN A 821 -58.90 26.04 -47.95
C ASN A 821 -60.38 26.47 -47.80
N HIS A 822 -60.64 27.54 -47.05
CA HIS A 822 -61.92 28.25 -47.07
C HIS A 822 -61.67 29.75 -47.35
N SER A 823 -61.48 30.06 -48.62
CA SER A 823 -61.85 31.33 -49.25
C SER A 823 -62.18 31.06 -50.71
#